data_AF-A0A941BBA1-F1
#
_entry.id   AF-A0A941BBA1-F1
#
_cell.length_a   1.000
_cell.length_b   1.000
_cell.length_c   1.000
_cell.angle_alpha   90.00
_cell.angle_beta   90.00
_cell.angle_gamma   90.00
#
_symmetry.space_group_name_H-M   'P 1'
#
loop_
_entity.id
_entity.type
_entity.pdbx_description
1 polymer ?
#
loop_
_entity_poly.entity_id
_entity_poly.type
_entity_poly.pdbx_seq_one_letter_code
_entity_poly.pdbx_strand_id
1 'polypeptide(L)'
;MTSATAGAPGGRTLIRRLADWASDLELDDAPDRVVAHLRSQLLSQLAAARTGYAHPLGRRIARAYGGPLQPDPARAAVSLAMAAICLDHDDTAYAGHLSHSCVTVPVVYARQLRLDGRQLLTAILAADESAARVTAAATLGPFRGQAAAHTHLAGTVAGRLRALDAPARAWVNGLGLAFSVPPWTLTPGFLSTDAKGFAAVAPIQTGLAACDGALAGLRGPADVLEHPEGFLRRYADVPLPEEAVAGFGTLWHTETLSYKVHPGSAYIGAAVDCAVDCAAELRATGATPDDIAEVVVAGSLLTSGLDRASRARHIGPNASVAALNFSLPYNVATALLTGDLDPADLMPPAVERPERWKLAAKVRTVHDPRLSRAALLSTAPLGQALRRAGEHADAWVRAADERAADLLPPAWLAPETDFRFATKRLGARVTVRLHDGRELTAHRAQAVGAVGGGEHAAAAREKFLRSGGHPEVPHMVAELTDLDAGGVARLISLALSGAADEAQAEILRGERRRPRRGRRTISVDTRALEGAYGRLLGSADSVPDRVLAELALQAGALAVSGVLSEVAAPAVDAVLASAPRDVLVDLVRRNAAHLLGVLDRMPAGDESLWSRVVEELRDHVERAAKSAETNGETSAAKSAETSVEKSTETSAENVHGG
;
A
#
# COMPACT_ATOMS: atom_id res chain seq x y z
N MET A 1 5.18 -18.24 41.76
CA MET A 1 5.03 -16.90 42.37
C MET A 1 4.53 -15.96 41.29
N THR A 2 3.22 -15.82 41.23
CA THR A 2 2.43 -15.01 40.32
C THR A 2 2.23 -13.64 40.96
N SER A 3 2.79 -12.59 40.37
CA SER A 3 2.46 -11.20 40.71
C SER A 3 1.61 -10.63 39.59
N ALA A 4 0.31 -10.88 39.71
CA ALA A 4 -0.70 -10.01 39.14
C ALA A 4 -0.67 -8.69 39.93
N THR A 5 -0.23 -7.62 39.28
CA THR A 5 -0.43 -6.23 39.70
C THR A 5 -0.83 -5.48 38.43
N ALA A 6 -2.12 -5.37 38.14
CA ALA A 6 -3.06 -4.40 38.70
C ALA A 6 -3.51 -3.53 37.52
N GLY A 7 -4.53 -4.01 36.79
CA GLY A 7 -5.36 -3.12 36.01
C GLY A 7 -5.90 -2.05 36.96
N ALA A 8 -5.72 -0.78 36.60
CA ALA A 8 -6.25 0.32 37.36
C ALA A 8 -7.77 0.14 37.56
N PRO A 9 -8.29 0.20 38.80
CA PRO A 9 -9.71 0.10 39.04
C PRO A 9 -10.39 1.40 38.58
N GLY A 10 -11.23 1.32 37.55
CA GLY A 10 -12.20 2.38 37.17
C GLY A 10 -11.99 3.11 35.84
N GLY A 11 -10.95 2.84 35.06
CA GLY A 11 -10.73 3.48 33.76
C GLY A 11 -11.38 2.71 32.60
N ARG A 12 -12.26 3.34 31.80
CA ARG A 12 -12.68 2.78 30.51
C ARG A 12 -11.46 2.68 29.57
N THR A 13 -11.34 1.58 28.81
CA THR A 13 -10.27 1.36 27.82
C THR A 13 -10.28 2.44 26.73
N LEU A 14 -9.15 2.65 26.04
CA LEU A 14 -9.02 3.66 24.98
C LEU A 14 -10.06 3.48 23.89
N ILE A 15 -10.22 2.23 23.39
CA ILE A 15 -11.24 1.91 22.38
C ILE A 15 -12.64 2.19 22.89
N ARG A 16 -12.98 1.85 24.15
CA ARG A 16 -14.32 2.14 24.69
C ARG A 16 -14.60 3.63 24.74
N ARG A 17 -13.63 4.42 25.21
CA ARG A 17 -13.79 5.89 25.28
C ARG A 17 -13.96 6.51 23.90
N LEU A 18 -13.15 6.08 22.92
CA LEU A 18 -13.27 6.54 21.54
C LEU A 18 -14.59 6.10 20.90
N ALA A 19 -15.00 4.85 21.11
CA ALA A 19 -16.24 4.30 20.60
C ALA A 19 -17.48 5.01 21.17
N ASP A 20 -17.53 5.21 22.49
CA ASP A 20 -18.63 5.90 23.18
C ASP A 20 -18.79 7.33 22.64
N TRP A 21 -17.69 8.04 22.38
CA TRP A 21 -17.76 9.40 21.85
C TRP A 21 -18.12 9.42 20.35
N ALA A 22 -17.45 8.61 19.53
CA ALA A 22 -17.60 8.67 18.08
C ALA A 22 -18.93 8.08 17.57
N SER A 23 -19.53 7.13 18.29
CA SER A 23 -20.87 6.61 17.94
C SER A 23 -21.96 7.65 18.16
N ASP A 24 -21.81 8.50 19.16
CA ASP A 24 -22.83 9.46 19.60
C ASP A 24 -22.60 10.87 19.01
N LEU A 25 -21.50 11.07 18.27
CA LEU A 25 -21.06 12.36 17.74
C LEU A 25 -22.05 12.94 16.71
N GLU A 26 -22.65 14.10 16.91
CA GLU A 26 -23.47 14.73 15.86
C GLU A 26 -22.67 15.73 15.03
N LEU A 27 -23.14 16.03 13.80
CA LEU A 27 -22.44 17.01 12.95
C LEU A 27 -22.38 18.40 13.62
N ASP A 28 -23.42 18.76 14.37
CA ASP A 28 -23.52 20.04 15.08
C ASP A 28 -22.61 20.13 16.31
N ASP A 29 -22.03 19.02 16.77
CA ASP A 29 -20.98 19.05 17.79
C ASP A 29 -19.68 19.66 17.21
N ALA A 30 -19.51 19.60 15.89
CA ALA A 30 -18.35 20.15 15.20
C ALA A 30 -18.61 21.61 14.77
N PRO A 31 -17.68 22.54 15.06
CA PRO A 31 -17.77 23.91 14.57
C PRO A 31 -17.78 23.99 13.03
N ASP A 32 -18.41 25.01 12.45
CA ASP A 32 -18.51 25.21 10.99
C ASP A 32 -17.17 25.10 10.23
N ARG A 33 -16.08 25.59 10.84
CA ARG A 33 -14.73 25.49 10.27
C ARG A 33 -14.26 24.04 10.10
N VAL A 34 -14.64 23.13 11.00
CA VAL A 34 -14.35 21.69 10.89
C VAL A 34 -15.19 21.11 9.75
N VAL A 35 -16.47 21.47 9.65
CA VAL A 35 -17.34 21.04 8.55
C VAL A 35 -16.81 21.52 7.19
N ALA A 36 -16.24 22.72 7.12
CA ALA A 36 -15.59 23.25 5.91
C ALA A 36 -14.38 22.40 5.47
N HIS A 37 -13.61 21.86 6.42
CA HIS A 37 -12.53 20.93 6.13
C HIS A 37 -13.04 19.60 5.57
N LEU A 38 -14.12 19.04 6.13
CA LEU A 38 -14.73 17.79 5.64
C LEU A 38 -15.21 17.93 4.18
N ARG A 39 -15.86 19.05 3.84
CA ARG A 39 -16.27 19.36 2.46
C ARG A 39 -15.08 19.43 1.50
N SER A 40 -14.00 20.10 1.93
CA SER A 40 -12.77 20.25 1.13
C SER A 40 -12.05 18.92 0.96
N GLN A 41 -12.04 18.08 2.00
CA GLN A 41 -11.48 16.74 1.99
C GLN A 41 -12.24 15.81 1.05
N LEU A 42 -13.57 15.79 1.11
CA LEU A 42 -14.41 15.04 0.19
C LEU A 42 -14.08 15.41 -1.27
N LEU A 43 -14.04 16.71 -1.57
CA LEU A 43 -13.78 17.19 -2.92
C LEU A 43 -12.35 16.86 -3.39
N SER A 44 -11.35 17.04 -2.53
CA SER A 44 -9.94 16.72 -2.81
C SER A 44 -9.74 15.22 -3.05
N GLN A 45 -10.38 14.37 -2.24
CA GLN A 45 -10.29 12.91 -2.39
C GLN A 45 -10.96 12.43 -3.67
N LEU A 46 -12.13 12.98 -4.02
CA LEU A 46 -12.78 12.67 -5.28
C LEU A 46 -11.90 13.10 -6.47
N ALA A 47 -11.23 14.26 -6.38
CA ALA A 47 -10.26 14.69 -7.38
C ALA A 47 -9.09 13.71 -7.53
N ALA A 48 -8.51 13.26 -6.41
CA ALA A 48 -7.43 12.28 -6.39
C ALA A 48 -7.83 10.94 -7.05
N ALA A 49 -9.04 10.47 -6.76
CA ALA A 49 -9.59 9.27 -7.40
C ALA A 49 -9.75 9.44 -8.91
N ARG A 50 -10.25 10.61 -9.37
CA ARG A 50 -10.41 10.91 -10.80
C ARG A 50 -9.07 10.90 -11.54
N THR A 51 -8.06 11.60 -11.02
CA THR A 51 -6.72 11.62 -11.62
C THR A 51 -6.11 10.22 -11.63
N GLY A 52 -6.31 9.46 -10.55
CA GLY A 52 -5.96 8.05 -10.47
C GLY A 52 -6.57 7.21 -11.60
N TYR A 53 -7.89 7.24 -11.77
CA TYR A 53 -8.59 6.47 -12.83
C TYR A 53 -8.21 6.88 -14.24
N ALA A 54 -7.89 8.17 -14.47
CA ALA A 54 -7.42 8.65 -15.77
C ALA A 54 -6.03 8.09 -16.12
N HIS A 55 -5.19 7.82 -15.11
CA HIS A 55 -3.84 7.29 -15.27
C HIS A 55 -3.83 5.79 -15.67
N PRO A 56 -2.84 5.30 -16.46
CA PRO A 56 -2.76 3.88 -16.86
C PRO A 56 -2.79 2.88 -15.69
N LEU A 57 -2.24 3.26 -14.53
CA LEU A 57 -2.31 2.47 -13.30
C LEU A 57 -3.76 2.35 -12.79
N GLY A 58 -4.55 3.43 -12.80
CA GLY A 58 -5.97 3.39 -12.45
C GLY A 58 -6.80 2.49 -13.36
N ARG A 59 -6.48 2.43 -14.66
CA ARG A 59 -7.13 1.49 -15.59
C ARG A 59 -6.80 0.03 -15.28
N ARG A 60 -5.62 -0.26 -14.74
CA ARG A 60 -5.26 -1.60 -14.23
C ARG A 60 -6.01 -1.91 -12.94
N ILE A 61 -6.14 -0.92 -12.04
CA ILE A 61 -6.93 -1.02 -10.81
C ILE A 61 -8.40 -1.32 -11.13
N ALA A 62 -9.03 -0.55 -12.01
CA ALA A 62 -10.42 -0.75 -12.42
C ALA A 62 -10.64 -2.13 -13.07
N ARG A 63 -9.68 -2.62 -13.86
CA ARG A 63 -9.69 -3.98 -14.42
C ARG A 63 -9.66 -5.06 -13.35
N ALA A 64 -8.84 -4.90 -12.31
CA ALA A 64 -8.68 -5.90 -11.26
C ALA A 64 -9.83 -5.89 -10.25
N TYR A 65 -10.29 -4.69 -9.84
CA TYR A 65 -11.19 -4.52 -8.70
C TYR A 65 -12.59 -4.02 -9.08
N GLY A 66 -12.81 -3.62 -10.33
CA GLY A 66 -14.04 -3.01 -10.83
C GLY A 66 -14.05 -1.48 -10.68
N GLY A 67 -15.11 -0.82 -11.15
CA GLY A 67 -15.27 0.63 -11.02
C GLY A 67 -15.72 1.07 -9.61
N PRO A 68 -15.62 2.37 -9.28
CA PRO A 68 -15.96 2.90 -7.96
C PRO A 68 -17.47 2.95 -7.68
N LEU A 69 -18.31 2.83 -8.71
CA LEU A 69 -19.77 2.87 -8.60
C LEU A 69 -20.43 1.48 -8.68
N GLN A 70 -19.63 0.41 -8.60
CA GLN A 70 -20.12 -0.97 -8.66
C GLN A 70 -21.01 -1.36 -7.47
N PRO A 71 -21.88 -2.38 -7.60
CA PRO A 71 -22.85 -2.74 -6.56
C PRO A 71 -22.23 -3.29 -5.26
N ASP A 72 -21.06 -3.91 -5.33
CA ASP A 72 -20.35 -4.42 -4.15
C ASP A 72 -19.59 -3.27 -3.46
N PRO A 73 -20.03 -2.79 -2.28
CA PRO A 73 -19.42 -1.66 -1.59
C PRO A 73 -18.00 -1.95 -1.12
N ALA A 74 -17.68 -3.21 -0.75
CA ALA A 74 -16.37 -3.58 -0.25
C ALA A 74 -15.35 -3.57 -1.39
N ARG A 75 -15.73 -4.09 -2.55
CA ARG A 75 -14.90 -3.98 -3.76
C ARG A 75 -14.83 -2.54 -4.27
N ALA A 76 -15.92 -1.77 -4.19
CA ALA A 76 -15.93 -0.35 -4.54
C ALA A 76 -14.95 0.45 -3.67
N ALA A 77 -14.92 0.19 -2.36
CA ALA A 77 -13.97 0.81 -1.43
C ALA A 77 -12.52 0.53 -1.84
N VAL A 78 -12.19 -0.74 -2.13
CA VAL A 78 -10.84 -1.13 -2.58
C VAL A 78 -10.45 -0.42 -3.87
N SER A 79 -11.33 -0.41 -4.88
CA SER A 79 -11.05 0.23 -6.16
C SER A 79 -10.86 1.74 -6.01
N LEU A 80 -11.78 2.41 -5.30
CA LEU A 80 -11.75 3.86 -5.12
C LEU A 80 -10.54 4.30 -4.30
N ALA A 81 -10.24 3.58 -3.21
CA ALA A 81 -9.05 3.83 -2.40
C ALA A 81 -7.75 3.64 -3.19
N MET A 82 -7.65 2.56 -3.98
CA MET A 82 -6.48 2.33 -4.85
C MET A 82 -6.31 3.43 -5.89
N ALA A 83 -7.40 3.87 -6.53
CA ALA A 83 -7.32 4.93 -7.51
C ALA A 83 -6.84 6.24 -6.86
N ALA A 84 -7.40 6.61 -5.70
CA ALA A 84 -7.03 7.84 -5.01
C ALA A 84 -5.57 7.87 -4.55
N ILE A 85 -5.03 6.73 -4.08
CA ILE A 85 -3.67 6.66 -3.55
C ILE A 85 -2.59 6.51 -4.62
N CYS A 86 -2.92 5.98 -5.80
CA CYS A 86 -1.91 5.49 -6.73
C CYS A 86 -0.96 6.57 -7.26
N LEU A 87 -1.40 7.84 -7.26
CA LEU A 87 -0.59 8.99 -7.65
C LEU A 87 -0.07 9.81 -6.47
N ASP A 88 -0.37 9.42 -5.22
CA ASP A 88 0.02 10.17 -4.03
C ASP A 88 -0.52 11.61 -4.04
N HIS A 89 -1.70 11.80 -4.66
CA HIS A 89 -2.34 13.10 -4.88
C HIS A 89 -3.54 13.30 -3.95
N ASP A 90 -3.48 12.69 -2.77
CA ASP A 90 -4.50 12.65 -1.74
C ASP A 90 -4.30 13.75 -0.68
N ASP A 91 -4.74 13.52 0.54
CA ASP A 91 -4.52 14.42 1.69
C ASP A 91 -3.77 13.74 2.83
N THR A 92 -3.37 14.55 3.80
CA THR A 92 -2.79 14.09 5.05
C THR A 92 -3.39 14.87 6.20
N ALA A 93 -3.68 14.23 7.32
CA ALA A 93 -4.00 14.90 8.57
C ALA A 93 -3.07 14.37 9.65
N TYR A 94 -2.58 15.26 10.51
CA TYR A 94 -1.60 14.93 11.53
C TYR A 94 -0.41 14.19 10.91
N ALA A 95 -0.20 12.92 11.30
CA ALA A 95 0.86 12.05 10.81
C ALA A 95 0.36 10.93 9.86
N GLY A 96 -0.89 10.97 9.39
CA GLY A 96 -1.50 9.92 8.56
C GLY A 96 -2.12 10.43 7.24
N HIS A 97 -2.49 9.50 6.37
CA HIS A 97 -3.32 9.76 5.19
C HIS A 97 -4.71 9.20 5.47
N LEU A 98 -5.72 10.07 5.56
CA LEU A 98 -7.02 9.66 6.11
C LEU A 98 -7.99 9.21 5.02
N SER A 99 -8.07 9.98 3.94
CA SER A 99 -9.21 9.90 3.01
C SER A 99 -9.39 8.57 2.30
N HIS A 100 -8.34 7.74 2.16
CA HIS A 100 -8.48 6.41 1.55
C HIS A 100 -9.45 5.51 2.30
N SER A 101 -9.58 5.67 3.61
CA SER A 101 -10.59 5.00 4.44
C SER A 101 -11.68 5.95 4.90
N CYS A 102 -11.31 7.14 5.39
CA CYS A 102 -12.22 8.02 6.11
C CYS A 102 -13.22 8.73 5.20
N VAL A 103 -12.88 8.95 3.92
CA VAL A 103 -13.82 9.48 2.92
C VAL A 103 -14.36 8.36 2.04
N THR A 104 -13.48 7.50 1.52
CA THR A 104 -13.87 6.43 0.59
C THR A 104 -14.94 5.51 1.17
N VAL A 105 -14.78 5.04 2.42
CA VAL A 105 -15.72 4.07 3.00
C VAL A 105 -17.10 4.71 3.21
N PRO A 106 -17.24 5.89 3.85
CA PRO A 106 -18.53 6.58 3.91
C PRO A 106 -19.14 6.84 2.53
N VAL A 107 -18.36 7.28 1.54
CA VAL A 107 -18.85 7.59 0.19
C VAL A 107 -19.43 6.36 -0.51
N VAL A 108 -18.75 5.20 -0.46
CA VAL A 108 -19.27 3.99 -1.15
C VAL A 108 -20.51 3.43 -0.46
N TYR A 109 -20.58 3.52 0.88
CA TYR A 109 -21.74 3.06 1.64
C TYR A 109 -22.90 4.07 1.59
N ALA A 110 -22.64 5.36 1.33
CA ALA A 110 -23.69 6.38 1.25
C ALA A 110 -24.78 6.04 0.23
N ARG A 111 -24.40 5.51 -0.93
CA ARG A 111 -25.39 5.12 -1.96
C ARG A 111 -26.23 3.92 -1.54
N GLN A 112 -25.59 2.91 -0.96
CA GLN A 112 -26.28 1.69 -0.54
C GLN A 112 -27.22 1.94 0.64
N LEU A 113 -26.78 2.75 1.59
CA LEU A 113 -27.52 3.07 2.81
C LEU A 113 -28.44 4.29 2.65
N ARG A 114 -28.41 4.94 1.48
CA ARG A 114 -29.17 6.15 1.15
C ARG A 114 -28.94 7.26 2.19
N LEU A 115 -27.68 7.54 2.49
CA LEU A 115 -27.31 8.60 3.42
C LEU A 115 -27.58 9.98 2.83
N ASP A 116 -28.15 10.87 3.63
CA ASP A 116 -28.17 12.30 3.34
C ASP A 116 -26.79 12.94 3.59
N GLY A 117 -26.66 14.21 3.25
CA GLY A 117 -25.36 14.87 3.33
C GLY A 117 -24.88 15.15 4.74
N ARG A 118 -25.77 15.27 5.73
CA ARG A 118 -25.38 15.37 7.14
C ARG A 118 -24.82 14.03 7.60
N GLN A 119 -25.53 12.94 7.34
CA GLN A 119 -25.10 11.57 7.67
C GLN A 119 -23.76 11.22 7.02
N LEU A 120 -23.54 11.59 5.75
CA LEU A 120 -22.26 11.40 5.08
C LEU A 120 -21.14 12.18 5.77
N LEU A 121 -21.36 13.47 6.05
CA LEU A 121 -20.36 14.31 6.72
C LEU A 121 -20.04 13.82 8.13
N THR A 122 -21.04 13.39 8.90
CA THR A 122 -20.82 12.83 10.25
C THR A 122 -20.04 11.52 10.20
N ALA A 123 -20.30 10.67 9.22
CA ALA A 123 -19.53 9.44 9.03
C ALA A 123 -18.05 9.71 8.65
N ILE A 124 -17.79 10.73 7.82
CA ILE A 124 -16.43 11.18 7.51
C ILE A 124 -15.76 11.75 8.76
N LEU A 125 -16.44 12.63 9.50
CA LEU A 125 -15.91 13.24 10.72
C LEU A 125 -15.51 12.20 11.77
N ALA A 126 -16.41 11.25 12.06
CA ALA A 126 -16.13 10.18 13.03
C ALA A 126 -14.97 9.29 12.59
N ALA A 127 -14.85 9.03 11.28
CA ALA A 127 -13.74 8.28 10.71
C ALA A 127 -12.41 9.04 10.80
N ASP A 128 -12.40 10.33 10.46
CA ASP A 128 -11.24 11.20 10.52
C ASP A 128 -10.69 11.30 11.95
N GLU A 129 -11.56 11.62 12.90
CA GLU A 129 -11.18 11.79 14.30
C GLU A 129 -10.68 10.47 14.89
N SER A 130 -11.35 9.34 14.62
CA SER A 130 -10.92 8.03 15.09
C SER A 130 -9.56 7.62 14.50
N ALA A 131 -9.38 7.81 13.19
CA ALA A 131 -8.15 7.45 12.50
C ALA A 131 -6.99 8.33 12.97
N ALA A 132 -7.15 9.65 12.96
CA ALA A 132 -6.09 10.58 13.31
C ALA A 132 -5.63 10.43 14.75
N ARG A 133 -6.53 10.18 15.70
CA ARG A 133 -6.21 9.97 17.12
C ARG A 133 -5.42 8.69 17.36
N VAL A 134 -5.82 7.59 16.71
CA VAL A 134 -5.07 6.32 16.82
C VAL A 134 -3.69 6.45 16.16
N THR A 135 -3.60 7.11 15.01
CA THR A 135 -2.32 7.40 14.36
C THR A 135 -1.45 8.30 15.24
N ALA A 136 -2.03 9.31 15.88
CA ALA A 136 -1.33 10.22 16.79
C ALA A 136 -0.69 9.46 17.96
N ALA A 137 -1.42 8.50 18.54
CA ALA A 137 -0.94 7.69 19.65
C ALA A 137 0.30 6.83 19.32
N ALA A 138 0.52 6.49 18.04
CA ALA A 138 1.66 5.70 17.56
C ALA A 138 2.67 6.49 16.71
N THR A 139 2.52 7.81 16.61
CA THR A 139 3.29 8.64 15.65
C THR A 139 4.80 8.65 15.92
N LEU A 140 5.22 8.56 17.19
CA LEU A 140 6.62 8.42 17.57
C LEU A 140 7.08 6.95 17.49
N GLY A 141 6.84 6.36 16.32
CA GLY A 141 7.26 5.01 15.96
C GLY A 141 7.87 4.96 14.55
N PRO A 142 8.02 3.75 13.99
CA PRO A 142 8.62 3.56 12.67
C PRO A 142 7.70 3.98 11.51
N PHE A 143 6.40 4.17 11.75
CA PHE A 143 5.41 4.39 10.68
C PHE A 143 4.75 5.76 10.76
N ARG A 144 4.74 6.45 9.61
CA ARG A 144 4.14 7.78 9.42
C ARG A 144 3.66 7.92 7.98
N GLY A 145 2.82 8.90 7.72
CA GLY A 145 2.22 9.11 6.41
C GLY A 145 1.50 7.84 5.94
N GLN A 146 1.68 7.45 4.68
CA GLN A 146 1.06 6.24 4.12
C GLN A 146 1.59 4.94 4.72
N ALA A 147 2.79 4.93 5.29
CA ALA A 147 3.32 3.73 5.93
C ALA A 147 2.61 3.45 7.27
N ALA A 148 1.89 4.42 7.84
CA ALA A 148 0.99 4.22 8.98
C ALA A 148 -0.32 3.55 8.53
N ALA A 149 -0.23 2.38 7.91
CA ALA A 149 -1.36 1.64 7.33
C ALA A 149 -2.47 1.33 8.36
N HIS A 150 -2.13 1.23 9.65
CA HIS A 150 -3.08 1.06 10.75
C HIS A 150 -4.11 2.20 10.85
N THR A 151 -3.80 3.40 10.36
CA THR A 151 -4.74 4.54 10.23
C THR A 151 -6.06 4.10 9.58
N HIS A 152 -5.94 3.25 8.55
CA HIS A 152 -7.08 2.81 7.76
C HIS A 152 -7.95 1.76 8.45
N LEU A 153 -7.43 1.04 9.47
CA LEU A 153 -8.25 0.15 10.29
C LEU A 153 -9.28 0.97 11.08
N ALA A 154 -8.80 1.98 11.83
CA ALA A 154 -9.65 2.86 12.61
C ALA A 154 -10.63 3.64 11.72
N GLY A 155 -10.15 4.26 10.64
CA GLY A 155 -10.99 5.03 9.73
C GLY A 155 -12.06 4.18 9.04
N THR A 156 -11.74 2.96 8.63
CA THR A 156 -12.71 2.05 7.99
C THR A 156 -13.78 1.60 8.96
N VAL A 157 -13.37 1.17 10.17
CA VAL A 157 -14.33 0.71 11.19
C VAL A 157 -15.26 1.84 11.60
N ALA A 158 -14.71 3.01 11.90
CA ALA A 158 -15.48 4.17 12.30
C ALA A 158 -16.40 4.67 11.18
N GLY A 159 -15.89 4.84 9.96
CA GLY A 159 -16.70 5.32 8.84
C GLY A 159 -17.84 4.37 8.47
N ARG A 160 -17.58 3.06 8.45
CA ARG A 160 -18.61 2.05 8.14
C ARG A 160 -19.65 1.92 9.25
N LEU A 161 -19.22 1.83 10.51
CA LEU A 161 -20.14 1.67 11.62
C LEU A 161 -20.94 2.95 11.86
N ARG A 162 -20.37 4.13 11.61
CA ARG A 162 -21.14 5.36 11.66
C ARG A 162 -22.15 5.48 10.54
N ALA A 163 -21.78 5.11 9.32
CA ALA A 163 -22.71 5.08 8.19
C ALA A 163 -23.93 4.17 8.45
N LEU A 164 -23.79 3.15 9.30
CA LEU A 164 -24.85 2.24 9.72
C LEU A 164 -25.60 2.67 10.99
N ASP A 165 -25.21 3.79 11.61
CA ASP A 165 -25.68 4.21 12.93
C ASP A 165 -25.54 3.08 13.98
N ALA A 166 -24.41 2.38 13.93
CA ALA A 166 -24.19 1.21 14.76
C ALA A 166 -23.88 1.61 16.22
N PRO A 167 -24.40 0.88 17.21
CA PRO A 167 -24.22 1.20 18.63
C PRO A 167 -22.76 1.01 19.07
N ALA A 168 -22.29 1.76 20.08
CA ALA A 168 -20.91 1.73 20.61
C ALA A 168 -20.32 0.31 20.83
N ARG A 169 -21.15 -0.67 21.23
CA ARG A 169 -20.70 -2.08 21.36
C ARG A 169 -20.10 -2.66 20.07
N ALA A 170 -20.66 -2.30 18.90
CA ALA A 170 -20.18 -2.76 17.60
C ALA A 170 -18.83 -2.09 17.26
N TRP A 171 -18.66 -0.83 17.66
CA TRP A 171 -17.41 -0.10 17.50
C TRP A 171 -16.28 -0.71 18.33
N VAL A 172 -16.56 -1.00 19.60
CA VAL A 172 -15.58 -1.64 20.50
C VAL A 172 -15.11 -2.98 19.93
N ASN A 173 -16.04 -3.81 19.50
CA ASN A 173 -15.72 -5.11 18.91
C ASN A 173 -15.03 -4.96 17.55
N GLY A 174 -15.50 -4.07 16.68
CA GLY A 174 -14.93 -3.85 15.34
C GLY A 174 -13.49 -3.34 15.41
N LEU A 175 -13.23 -2.34 16.26
CA LEU A 175 -11.88 -1.84 16.49
C LEU A 175 -11.00 -2.93 17.14
N GLY A 176 -11.52 -3.64 18.14
CA GLY A 176 -10.80 -4.74 18.79
C GLY A 176 -10.40 -5.85 17.82
N LEU A 177 -11.31 -6.26 16.93
CA LEU A 177 -11.06 -7.26 15.89
C LEU A 177 -10.04 -6.75 14.85
N ALA A 178 -10.21 -5.52 14.36
CA ALA A 178 -9.34 -4.94 13.36
C ALA A 178 -7.89 -4.78 13.87
N PHE A 179 -7.71 -4.27 15.10
CA PHE A 179 -6.40 -4.04 15.71
C PHE A 179 -5.78 -5.29 16.36
N SER A 180 -6.43 -6.45 16.30
CA SER A 180 -5.80 -7.72 16.67
C SER A 180 -4.78 -8.20 15.63
N VAL A 181 -4.85 -7.70 14.40
CA VAL A 181 -3.94 -8.03 13.28
C VAL A 181 -3.54 -6.78 12.48
N PRO A 182 -2.91 -5.78 13.13
CA PRO A 182 -2.53 -4.54 12.46
C PRO A 182 -1.49 -4.81 11.36
N PRO A 183 -1.56 -4.11 10.20
CA PRO A 183 -0.64 -4.32 9.09
C PRO A 183 0.75 -3.74 9.38
N TRP A 184 1.79 -4.44 8.93
CA TRP A 184 3.18 -3.98 8.99
C TRP A 184 3.69 -3.64 7.59
N THR A 185 3.86 -2.35 7.28
CA THR A 185 4.29 -1.91 5.94
C THR A 185 5.76 -2.21 5.71
N LEU A 186 6.07 -2.87 4.60
CA LEU A 186 7.45 -3.19 4.20
C LEU A 186 7.97 -2.20 3.15
N THR A 187 9.09 -1.56 3.48
CA THR A 187 9.76 -0.51 2.70
C THR A 187 10.05 -0.86 1.24
N PRO A 188 10.48 -2.08 0.86
CA PRO A 188 10.74 -2.42 -0.54
C PRO A 188 9.50 -2.33 -1.43
N GLY A 189 8.36 -2.88 -0.97
CA GLY A 189 7.11 -2.81 -1.71
C GLY A 189 6.51 -1.40 -1.70
N PHE A 190 6.55 -0.74 -0.54
CA PHE A 190 5.94 0.59 -0.37
C PHE A 190 6.59 1.68 -1.24
N LEU A 191 7.92 1.71 -1.35
CA LEU A 191 8.62 2.78 -2.05
C LEU A 191 8.83 2.53 -3.54
N SER A 192 8.71 1.30 -4.03
CA SER A 192 9.20 0.94 -5.37
C SER A 192 8.21 0.21 -6.26
N THR A 193 7.02 -0.20 -5.79
CA THR A 193 6.10 -1.00 -6.60
C THR A 193 4.64 -0.58 -6.41
N ASP A 194 3.76 -1.16 -7.22
CA ASP A 194 2.30 -1.02 -7.08
C ASP A 194 1.79 -1.52 -5.70
N ALA A 195 2.63 -2.24 -4.92
CA ALA A 195 2.31 -2.64 -3.55
C ALA A 195 2.12 -1.46 -2.58
N LYS A 196 2.59 -0.25 -2.93
CA LYS A 196 2.27 0.98 -2.18
C LYS A 196 0.78 1.11 -1.90
N GLY A 197 -0.06 0.82 -2.88
CA GLY A 197 -1.51 0.91 -2.72
C GLY A 197 -2.07 -0.05 -1.66
N PHE A 198 -1.40 -1.18 -1.41
CA PHE A 198 -1.83 -2.16 -0.41
C PHE A 198 -1.64 -1.65 1.03
N ALA A 199 -0.82 -0.61 1.24
CA ALA A 199 -0.77 0.09 2.51
C ALA A 199 -2.12 0.75 2.86
N ALA A 200 -2.95 1.08 1.86
CA ALA A 200 -4.29 1.57 2.06
C ALA A 200 -5.34 0.44 2.06
N VAL A 201 -5.35 -0.42 1.05
CA VAL A 201 -6.51 -1.32 0.87
C VAL A 201 -6.51 -2.57 1.73
N ALA A 202 -5.34 -3.13 2.09
CA ALA A 202 -5.30 -4.29 2.98
C ALA A 202 -5.96 -3.99 4.34
N PRO A 203 -5.62 -2.90 5.05
CA PRO A 203 -6.33 -2.53 6.27
C PRO A 203 -7.80 -2.14 6.04
N ILE A 204 -8.18 -1.57 4.89
CA ILE A 204 -9.60 -1.35 4.57
C ILE A 204 -10.34 -2.68 4.51
N GLN A 205 -9.81 -3.68 3.81
CA GLN A 205 -10.43 -5.01 3.74
C GLN A 205 -10.56 -5.66 5.12
N THR A 206 -9.49 -5.61 5.93
CA THR A 206 -9.51 -6.12 7.31
C THR A 206 -10.52 -5.36 8.18
N GLY A 207 -10.59 -4.04 8.07
CA GLY A 207 -11.55 -3.21 8.82
C GLY A 207 -13.00 -3.50 8.43
N LEU A 208 -13.27 -3.68 7.13
CA LEU A 208 -14.60 -4.07 6.65
C LEU A 208 -14.99 -5.45 7.22
N ALA A 209 -14.11 -6.45 7.12
CA ALA A 209 -14.36 -7.77 7.68
C ALA A 209 -14.57 -7.73 9.21
N ALA A 210 -13.84 -6.87 9.93
CA ALA A 210 -14.02 -6.64 11.35
C ALA A 210 -15.39 -6.03 11.69
N CYS A 211 -15.90 -5.10 10.88
CA CYS A 211 -17.26 -4.58 11.02
C CYS A 211 -18.31 -5.68 10.83
N ASP A 212 -18.17 -6.51 9.79
CA ASP A 212 -19.08 -7.63 9.55
C ASP A 212 -19.11 -8.60 10.74
N GLY A 213 -17.92 -8.96 11.24
CA GLY A 213 -17.78 -9.80 12.43
C GLY A 213 -18.43 -9.19 13.67
N ALA A 214 -18.18 -7.90 13.93
CA ALA A 214 -18.74 -7.20 15.08
C ALA A 214 -20.27 -7.08 15.01
N LEU A 215 -20.83 -6.81 13.82
CA LEU A 215 -22.28 -6.76 13.60
C LEU A 215 -22.93 -8.14 13.74
N ALA A 216 -22.20 -9.22 13.42
CA ALA A 216 -22.62 -10.59 13.68
C ALA A 216 -22.42 -11.06 15.14
N GLY A 217 -21.86 -10.21 16.02
CA GLY A 217 -21.67 -10.48 17.44
C GLY A 217 -20.33 -11.09 17.83
N LEU A 218 -19.36 -11.20 16.91
CA LEU A 218 -17.98 -11.52 17.25
C LEU A 218 -17.38 -10.40 18.11
N ARG A 219 -16.49 -10.78 19.02
CA ARG A 219 -15.91 -9.87 20.02
C ARG A 219 -14.42 -9.70 19.80
N GLY A 220 -13.95 -8.47 19.98
CA GLY A 220 -12.53 -8.12 19.97
C GLY A 220 -12.05 -7.63 21.34
N PRO A 221 -10.75 -7.72 21.64
CA PRO A 221 -10.16 -7.17 22.85
C PRO A 221 -10.33 -5.64 22.91
N ALA A 222 -11.02 -5.15 23.95
CA ALA A 222 -11.35 -3.73 24.10
C ALA A 222 -10.15 -2.86 24.55
N ASP A 223 -9.06 -3.49 24.96
CA ASP A 223 -7.81 -2.90 25.45
C ASP A 223 -6.64 -3.11 24.47
N VAL A 224 -6.88 -3.63 23.26
CA VAL A 224 -5.81 -4.03 22.32
C VAL A 224 -4.85 -2.90 21.93
N LEU A 225 -5.25 -1.62 22.09
CA LEU A 225 -4.35 -0.50 21.84
C LEU A 225 -3.31 -0.36 22.94
N GLU A 226 -3.76 -0.28 24.19
CA GLU A 226 -2.95 -0.05 25.39
C GLU A 226 -2.41 -1.32 26.07
N HIS A 227 -2.89 -2.50 25.68
CA HIS A 227 -2.50 -3.76 26.30
C HIS A 227 -0.97 -3.92 26.29
N PRO A 228 -0.35 -4.52 27.32
CA PRO A 228 1.12 -4.69 27.38
C PRO A 228 1.72 -5.48 26.21
N GLU A 229 0.91 -6.30 25.54
CA GLU A 229 1.25 -7.03 24.29
C GLU A 229 0.50 -6.49 23.07
N GLY A 230 -0.08 -5.29 23.20
CA GLY A 230 -0.98 -4.68 22.24
C GLY A 230 -0.29 -3.83 21.18
N PHE A 231 -1.12 -3.11 20.43
CA PHE A 231 -0.72 -2.31 19.28
C PHE A 231 0.34 -1.25 19.63
N LEU A 232 0.10 -0.41 20.65
CA LEU A 232 1.02 0.70 20.96
C LEU A 232 2.41 0.19 21.38
N ARG A 233 2.47 -0.93 22.11
CA ARG A 233 3.75 -1.57 22.47
C ARG A 233 4.56 -1.99 21.25
N ARG A 234 3.89 -2.42 20.18
CA ARG A 234 4.53 -2.97 18.97
C ARG A 234 4.82 -1.91 17.90
N TYR A 235 4.01 -0.86 17.85
CA TYR A 235 3.99 0.13 16.76
C TYR A 235 4.51 1.51 17.15
N ALA A 236 4.78 1.78 18.43
CA ALA A 236 5.36 3.03 18.89
C ALA A 236 6.69 2.79 19.63
N ASP A 237 7.70 3.59 19.33
CA ASP A 237 8.93 3.63 20.13
C ASP A 237 8.68 4.42 21.42
N VAL A 238 7.91 5.51 21.31
CA VAL A 238 7.35 6.28 22.43
C VAL A 238 5.83 6.26 22.32
N PRO A 239 5.12 5.38 23.06
CA PRO A 239 3.66 5.28 22.99
C PRO A 239 2.99 6.49 23.64
N LEU A 240 1.97 7.04 22.99
CA LEU A 240 1.19 8.22 23.44
C LEU A 240 -0.30 7.89 23.59
N PRO A 241 -0.70 6.97 24.49
CA PRO A 241 -2.08 6.50 24.61
C PRO A 241 -3.10 7.61 24.85
N GLU A 242 -2.70 8.71 25.50
CA GLU A 242 -3.53 9.88 25.75
C GLU A 242 -4.03 10.56 24.47
N GLU A 243 -3.25 10.54 23.38
CA GLU A 243 -3.64 11.13 22.09
C GLU A 243 -4.86 10.44 21.48
N ALA A 244 -5.08 9.15 21.79
CA ALA A 244 -6.24 8.42 21.31
C ALA A 244 -7.58 9.00 21.82
N VAL A 245 -7.54 9.77 22.92
CA VAL A 245 -8.73 10.19 23.70
C VAL A 245 -8.68 11.64 24.20
N ALA A 246 -7.70 12.44 23.76
CA ALA A 246 -7.47 13.80 24.25
C ALA A 246 -8.44 14.82 23.64
N GLY A 247 -9.18 15.57 24.47
CA GLY A 247 -9.92 16.75 24.00
C GLY A 247 -11.07 16.45 23.02
N PHE A 248 -11.84 15.38 23.25
CA PHE A 248 -13.06 15.14 22.47
C PHE A 248 -13.97 16.38 22.42
N GLY A 249 -14.49 16.71 21.23
CA GLY A 249 -15.34 17.88 20.99
C GLY A 249 -14.62 19.24 21.00
N THR A 250 -13.33 19.30 21.35
CA THR A 250 -12.58 20.57 21.50
C THR A 250 -11.31 20.61 20.67
N LEU A 251 -10.61 19.48 20.58
CA LEU A 251 -9.40 19.27 19.79
C LEU A 251 -9.75 18.44 18.55
N TRP A 252 -9.97 19.10 17.41
CA TRP A 252 -10.39 18.45 16.17
C TRP A 252 -9.17 18.16 15.28
N HIS A 253 -8.78 16.89 15.17
CA HIS A 253 -7.69 16.47 14.29
C HIS A 253 -7.98 16.75 12.82
N THR A 254 -9.25 16.82 12.41
CA THR A 254 -9.66 17.28 11.08
C THR A 254 -9.06 18.65 10.71
N GLU A 255 -8.83 19.55 11.67
CA GLU A 255 -8.21 20.87 11.41
C GLU A 255 -6.72 20.78 11.02
N THR A 256 -6.11 19.60 11.14
CA THR A 256 -4.72 19.35 10.72
C THR A 256 -4.60 18.89 9.26
N LEU A 257 -5.71 18.83 8.52
CA LEU A 257 -5.77 18.41 7.13
C LEU A 257 -4.92 19.30 6.21
N SER A 258 -4.18 18.64 5.32
CA SER A 258 -3.36 19.23 4.27
C SER A 258 -3.72 18.54 2.95
N TYR A 259 -4.04 19.32 1.92
CA TYR A 259 -4.50 18.83 0.63
C TYR A 259 -3.40 18.98 -0.40
N LYS A 260 -2.97 17.89 -1.03
CA LYS A 260 -1.88 18.00 -1.99
C LYS A 260 -2.35 18.62 -3.29
N VAL A 261 -1.71 19.72 -3.67
CA VAL A 261 -1.94 20.41 -4.94
C VAL A 261 -1.24 19.70 -6.09
N HIS A 262 -0.04 19.17 -5.86
CA HIS A 262 0.73 18.34 -6.79
C HIS A 262 0.72 16.86 -6.39
N PRO A 263 0.81 15.91 -7.33
CA PRO A 263 0.97 14.49 -7.00
C PRO A 263 2.37 14.23 -6.41
N GLY A 264 2.45 13.40 -5.37
CA GLY A 264 3.72 13.02 -4.75
C GLY A 264 3.72 13.11 -3.22
N SER A 265 4.86 12.79 -2.62
CA SER A 265 5.00 12.81 -1.18
C SER A 265 4.81 14.22 -0.60
N ALA A 266 4.15 14.31 0.55
CA ALA A 266 4.04 15.59 1.28
C ALA A 266 5.42 16.20 1.62
N TYR A 267 6.48 15.39 1.71
CA TYR A 267 7.83 15.85 2.02
C TYR A 267 8.54 16.55 0.86
N ILE A 268 8.04 16.44 -0.37
CA ILE A 268 8.61 17.13 -1.55
C ILE A 268 7.80 18.35 -1.98
N GLY A 269 6.57 18.53 -1.46
CA GLY A 269 5.63 19.55 -1.93
C GLY A 269 6.21 20.97 -1.95
N ALA A 270 6.80 21.42 -0.84
CA ALA A 270 7.39 22.77 -0.77
C ALA A 270 8.55 22.97 -1.77
N ALA A 271 9.30 21.91 -2.08
CA ALA A 271 10.39 21.98 -3.07
C ALA A 271 9.83 22.07 -4.50
N VAL A 272 8.72 21.37 -4.80
CA VAL A 272 8.00 21.50 -6.06
C VAL A 272 7.43 22.90 -6.22
N ASP A 273 6.78 23.45 -5.19
CA ASP A 273 6.25 24.81 -5.22
C ASP A 273 7.36 25.85 -5.48
N CYS A 274 8.50 25.73 -4.81
CA CYS A 274 9.67 26.58 -5.06
C CYS A 274 10.21 26.42 -6.49
N ALA A 275 10.17 25.21 -7.04
CA ALA A 275 10.62 24.95 -8.41
C ALA A 275 9.68 25.59 -9.45
N VAL A 276 8.37 25.59 -9.19
CA VAL A 276 7.37 26.33 -9.99
C VAL A 276 7.67 27.84 -9.96
N ASP A 277 7.95 28.40 -8.79
CA ASP A 277 8.32 29.82 -8.65
C ASP A 277 9.59 30.15 -9.46
N CYS A 278 10.63 29.34 -9.32
CA CYS A 278 11.87 29.48 -10.10
C CYS A 278 11.64 29.33 -11.61
N ALA A 279 10.74 28.44 -12.05
CA ALA A 279 10.39 28.27 -13.46
C ALA A 279 9.76 29.52 -14.06
N ALA A 280 8.89 30.19 -13.29
CA ALA A 280 8.30 31.47 -13.69
C ALA A 280 9.37 32.56 -13.83
N GLU A 281 10.31 32.63 -12.88
CA GLU A 281 11.41 33.61 -12.89
C GLU A 281 12.41 33.36 -14.04
N LEU A 282 12.77 32.09 -14.31
CA LEU A 282 13.58 31.72 -15.47
C LEU A 282 12.99 32.27 -16.77
N ARG A 283 11.69 32.04 -16.98
CA ARG A 283 10.97 32.54 -18.17
C ARG A 283 10.94 34.06 -18.24
N ALA A 284 10.72 34.73 -17.11
CA ALA A 284 10.70 36.20 -17.04
C ALA A 284 12.06 36.83 -17.39
N THR A 285 13.16 36.13 -17.10
CA THR A 285 14.53 36.58 -17.42
C THR A 285 15.03 36.14 -18.80
N GLY A 286 14.20 35.42 -19.58
CA GLY A 286 14.57 34.87 -20.89
C GLY A 286 15.51 33.67 -20.83
N ALA A 287 15.81 33.15 -19.64
CA ALA A 287 16.60 31.94 -19.46
C ALA A 287 15.75 30.69 -19.73
N THR A 288 16.42 29.62 -20.14
CA THR A 288 15.84 28.32 -20.43
C THR A 288 16.33 27.25 -19.45
N PRO A 289 15.61 26.12 -19.30
CA PRO A 289 16.11 25.01 -18.49
C PRO A 289 17.47 24.45 -18.91
N ASP A 290 17.89 24.64 -20.16
CA ASP A 290 19.22 24.24 -20.63
C ASP A 290 20.34 25.13 -20.07
N ASP A 291 20.02 26.37 -19.66
CA ASP A 291 20.98 27.29 -19.03
C ASP A 291 21.30 26.90 -17.58
N ILE A 292 20.55 25.96 -16.98
CA ILE A 292 20.71 25.55 -15.59
C ILE A 292 21.97 24.70 -15.42
N ALA A 293 22.90 25.14 -14.60
CA ALA A 293 24.11 24.41 -14.22
C ALA A 293 23.88 23.45 -13.04
N GLU A 294 23.22 23.92 -11.97
CA GLU A 294 22.96 23.16 -10.74
C GLU A 294 21.61 23.58 -10.15
N VAL A 295 20.92 22.65 -9.49
CA VAL A 295 19.76 22.94 -8.63
C VAL A 295 20.04 22.41 -7.23
N VAL A 296 20.04 23.30 -6.23
CA VAL A 296 20.24 22.93 -4.83
C VAL A 296 18.92 23.05 -4.08
N VAL A 297 18.47 21.96 -3.49
CA VAL A 297 17.26 21.90 -2.67
C VAL A 297 17.64 21.74 -1.21
N ALA A 298 17.47 22.80 -0.42
CA ALA A 298 17.61 22.75 1.02
C ALA A 298 16.26 22.35 1.65
N GLY A 299 16.26 21.32 2.49
CA GLY A 299 15.05 20.78 3.11
C GLY A 299 15.30 20.23 4.52
N SER A 300 14.21 19.89 5.21
CA SER A 300 14.27 19.23 6.53
C SER A 300 14.93 17.84 6.46
N LEU A 301 15.21 17.24 7.62
CA LEU A 301 15.62 15.83 7.72
C LEU A 301 14.61 14.91 7.03
N LEU A 302 13.30 15.18 7.15
CA LEU A 302 12.27 14.35 6.54
C LEU A 302 12.36 14.39 5.00
N THR A 303 12.56 15.58 4.42
CA THR A 303 12.73 15.78 2.98
C THR A 303 14.03 15.17 2.47
N SER A 304 15.16 15.47 3.12
CA SER A 304 16.48 14.97 2.70
C SER A 304 16.67 13.47 2.95
N GLY A 305 16.07 12.94 4.02
CA GLY A 305 16.02 11.51 4.32
C GLY A 305 15.18 10.73 3.31
N LEU A 306 14.03 11.28 2.89
CA LEU A 306 13.22 10.72 1.82
C LEU A 306 14.02 10.65 0.51
N ASP A 307 14.65 11.76 0.11
CA ASP A 307 15.46 11.80 -1.12
C ASP A 307 16.59 10.76 -1.08
N ARG A 308 17.30 10.65 0.05
CA ARG A 308 18.35 9.63 0.25
C ARG A 308 17.80 8.21 0.04
N ALA A 309 16.67 7.90 0.67
CA ALA A 309 16.02 6.59 0.51
C ALA A 309 15.59 6.34 -0.94
N SER A 310 15.04 7.35 -1.61
CA SER A 310 14.62 7.27 -3.01
C SER A 310 15.80 7.03 -3.95
N ARG A 311 16.90 7.79 -3.81
CA ARG A 311 18.11 7.67 -4.64
C ARG A 311 18.80 6.32 -4.53
N ALA A 312 18.78 5.68 -3.36
CA ALA A 312 19.34 4.35 -3.16
C ALA A 312 18.70 3.26 -4.05
N ARG A 313 17.58 3.57 -4.73
CA ARG A 313 16.86 2.66 -5.62
C ARG A 313 17.20 2.83 -7.10
N HIS A 314 18.06 3.79 -7.46
CA HIS A 314 18.51 4.02 -8.84
C HIS A 314 17.37 4.09 -9.87
N ILE A 315 16.39 4.95 -9.60
CA ILE A 315 15.19 5.09 -10.42
C ILE A 315 15.48 5.84 -11.72
N GLY A 316 14.75 5.49 -12.79
CA GLY A 316 14.93 6.05 -14.13
C GLY A 316 13.62 6.06 -14.93
N PRO A 317 13.66 6.18 -16.26
CA PRO A 317 12.48 6.27 -17.12
C PRO A 317 11.41 5.18 -16.92
N ASN A 318 11.84 3.99 -16.48
CA ASN A 318 10.95 2.84 -16.23
C ASN A 318 10.53 2.69 -14.76
N ALA A 319 10.74 3.73 -13.94
CA ALA A 319 10.37 3.72 -12.53
C ALA A 319 8.86 3.53 -12.35
N SER A 320 8.47 2.83 -11.29
CA SER A 320 7.07 2.77 -10.90
C SER A 320 6.57 4.15 -10.44
N VAL A 321 5.26 4.36 -10.49
CA VAL A 321 4.64 5.59 -9.99
C VAL A 321 4.99 5.83 -8.53
N ALA A 322 4.99 4.77 -7.70
CA ALA A 322 5.39 4.85 -6.31
C ALA A 322 6.81 5.42 -6.16
N ALA A 323 7.77 4.91 -6.95
CA ALA A 323 9.14 5.41 -6.93
C ALA A 323 9.24 6.88 -7.37
N LEU A 324 8.48 7.28 -8.39
CA LEU A 324 8.42 8.68 -8.86
C LEU A 324 7.82 9.61 -7.79
N ASN A 325 6.77 9.19 -7.07
CA ASN A 325 6.15 10.00 -6.01
C ASN A 325 7.12 10.38 -4.88
N PHE A 326 8.16 9.56 -4.66
CA PHE A 326 9.20 9.79 -3.65
C PHE A 326 10.50 10.35 -4.25
N SER A 327 10.54 10.65 -5.55
CA SER A 327 11.72 11.18 -6.25
C SER A 327 11.76 12.70 -6.22
N LEU A 328 12.39 13.29 -5.21
CA LEU A 328 12.60 14.74 -5.18
C LEU A 328 13.26 15.28 -6.47
N PRO A 329 14.32 14.66 -7.03
CA PRO A 329 15.02 15.20 -8.19
C PRO A 329 14.16 15.22 -9.44
N TYR A 330 13.40 14.14 -9.67
CA TYR A 330 12.50 14.05 -10.83
C TYR A 330 11.39 15.09 -10.78
N ASN A 331 10.75 15.25 -9.61
CA ASN A 331 9.62 16.16 -9.45
C ASN A 331 10.06 17.63 -9.51
N VAL A 332 11.20 17.99 -8.91
CA VAL A 332 11.76 19.36 -9.00
C VAL A 332 12.20 19.68 -10.43
N ALA A 333 12.88 18.75 -11.11
CA ALA A 333 13.27 18.94 -12.51
C ALA A 333 12.06 19.08 -13.43
N THR A 334 11.04 18.25 -13.23
CA THR A 334 9.77 18.36 -13.96
C THR A 334 9.17 19.75 -13.79
N ALA A 335 9.00 20.21 -12.55
CA ALA A 335 8.42 21.52 -12.25
C ALA A 335 9.21 22.68 -12.87
N LEU A 336 10.54 22.60 -12.90
CA LEU A 336 11.38 23.60 -13.58
C LEU A 336 11.17 23.62 -15.11
N LEU A 337 10.93 22.46 -15.72
CA LEU A 337 10.73 22.34 -17.17
C LEU A 337 9.34 22.80 -17.60
N THR A 338 8.30 22.32 -16.92
CA THR A 338 6.90 22.52 -17.30
C THR A 338 6.28 23.74 -16.62
N GLY A 339 6.83 24.18 -15.48
CA GLY A 339 6.23 25.21 -14.63
C GLY A 339 5.07 24.71 -13.78
N ASP A 340 4.89 23.39 -13.67
CA ASP A 340 3.90 22.73 -12.81
C ASP A 340 4.31 21.26 -12.58
N LEU A 341 3.63 20.53 -11.70
CA LEU A 341 3.72 19.08 -11.60
C LEU A 341 2.30 18.49 -11.64
N ASP A 342 2.00 17.79 -12.72
CA ASP A 342 0.68 17.22 -13.00
C ASP A 342 0.69 15.68 -12.97
N PRO A 343 -0.46 15.02 -12.74
CA PRO A 343 -0.61 13.58 -12.87
C PRO A 343 -0.05 12.97 -14.17
N ALA A 344 -0.15 13.69 -15.29
CA ALA A 344 0.35 13.26 -16.59
C ALA A 344 1.88 13.17 -16.64
N ASP A 345 2.59 13.85 -15.74
CA ASP A 345 4.04 13.79 -15.61
C ASP A 345 4.55 12.49 -15.01
N LEU A 346 3.66 11.66 -14.45
CA LEU A 346 4.00 10.38 -13.82
C LEU A 346 3.76 9.17 -14.74
N MET A 347 3.56 9.40 -16.04
CA MET A 347 3.33 8.37 -17.06
C MET A 347 4.09 8.64 -18.37
N PRO A 348 4.27 7.60 -19.21
CA PRO A 348 4.70 7.79 -20.60
C PRO A 348 3.72 8.66 -21.41
N PRO A 349 4.22 9.47 -22.37
CA PRO A 349 5.63 9.59 -22.73
C PRO A 349 6.41 10.57 -21.83
N ALA A 350 5.77 11.24 -20.87
CA ALA A 350 6.40 12.30 -20.08
C ALA A 350 7.58 11.79 -19.24
N VAL A 351 7.41 10.67 -18.52
CA VAL A 351 8.48 10.05 -17.72
C VAL A 351 9.65 9.55 -18.57
N GLU A 352 9.43 9.29 -19.86
CA GLU A 352 10.46 8.78 -20.77
C GLU A 352 11.31 9.90 -21.39
N ARG A 353 10.93 11.17 -21.17
CA ARG A 353 11.61 12.34 -21.72
C ARG A 353 13.03 12.49 -21.14
N PRO A 354 14.09 12.39 -21.97
CA PRO A 354 15.47 12.46 -21.50
C PRO A 354 15.81 13.78 -20.79
N GLU A 355 15.20 14.89 -21.21
CA GLU A 355 15.41 16.22 -20.63
C GLU A 355 15.08 16.28 -19.12
N ARG A 356 14.07 15.54 -18.66
CA ARG A 356 13.71 15.46 -17.23
C ARG A 356 14.80 14.81 -16.41
N TRP A 357 15.34 13.70 -16.90
CA TRP A 357 16.40 12.96 -16.22
C TRP A 357 17.74 13.69 -16.28
N LYS A 358 18.04 14.37 -17.40
CA LYS A 358 19.21 15.24 -17.54
C LYS A 358 19.19 16.37 -16.52
N LEU A 359 18.04 17.03 -16.32
CA LEU A 359 17.92 18.08 -15.31
C LEU A 359 17.86 17.49 -13.89
N ALA A 360 17.17 16.38 -13.66
CA ALA A 360 17.12 15.70 -12.37
C ALA A 360 18.51 15.30 -11.87
N ALA A 361 19.43 14.93 -12.77
CA ALA A 361 20.82 14.64 -12.44
C ALA A 361 21.58 15.87 -11.90
N LYS A 362 21.13 17.10 -12.20
CA LYS A 362 21.68 18.36 -11.69
C LYS A 362 21.07 18.77 -10.34
N VAL A 363 20.02 18.08 -9.88
CA VAL A 363 19.35 18.37 -8.60
C VAL A 363 20.09 17.69 -7.46
N ARG A 364 20.51 18.46 -6.46
CA ARG A 364 21.15 17.99 -5.23
C ARG A 364 20.39 18.46 -4.01
N THR A 365 20.21 17.57 -3.05
CA THR A 365 19.52 17.89 -1.78
C THR A 365 20.55 18.16 -0.68
N VAL A 366 20.28 19.17 0.16
CA VAL A 366 21.03 19.47 1.38
C VAL A 366 20.10 19.53 2.57
N HIS A 367 20.55 19.00 3.71
CA HIS A 367 19.82 19.11 4.97
C HIS A 367 20.04 20.51 5.55
N ASP A 368 18.94 21.19 5.86
CA ASP A 368 18.92 22.45 6.60
C ASP A 368 18.33 22.22 8.01
N PRO A 369 19.16 22.24 9.07
CA PRO A 369 18.69 22.04 10.44
C PRO A 369 17.64 23.05 10.90
N ARG A 370 17.59 24.26 10.31
CA ARG A 370 16.56 25.26 10.65
C ARG A 370 15.18 24.85 10.11
N LEU A 371 15.14 24.21 8.94
CA LEU A 371 13.92 23.63 8.39
C LEU A 371 13.49 22.37 9.16
N SER A 372 14.44 21.52 9.60
CA SER A 372 14.14 20.43 10.56
C SER A 372 13.50 20.99 11.83
N ARG A 373 14.12 22.00 12.44
CA ARG A 373 13.61 22.64 13.66
C ARG A 373 12.19 23.19 13.46
N ALA A 374 11.94 23.89 12.35
CA ALA A 374 10.61 24.42 12.05
C ALA A 374 9.55 23.31 11.91
N ALA A 375 9.89 22.19 11.26
CA ALA A 375 9.01 21.04 11.13
C ALA A 375 8.72 20.36 12.48
N LEU A 376 9.75 20.20 13.34
CA LEU A 376 9.61 19.60 14.67
C LEU A 376 8.79 20.47 15.63
N LEU A 377 8.81 21.79 15.45
CA LEU A 377 8.01 22.74 16.25
C LEU A 377 6.60 22.99 15.69
N SER A 378 6.26 22.43 14.52
CA SER A 378 4.93 22.53 13.92
C SER A 378 3.95 21.56 14.58
N THR A 379 2.65 21.82 14.51
CA THR A 379 1.62 20.89 15.03
C THR A 379 1.75 19.50 14.42
N ALA A 380 1.78 19.44 13.08
CA ALA A 380 1.88 18.23 12.29
C ALA A 380 3.19 18.19 11.46
N PRO A 381 3.72 17.00 11.14
CA PRO A 381 3.23 15.69 11.57
C PRO A 381 3.72 15.25 12.95
N LEU A 382 4.70 15.93 13.56
CA LEU A 382 5.39 15.42 14.75
C LEU A 382 5.28 16.31 15.98
N GLY A 383 5.19 17.63 15.86
CA GLY A 383 5.47 18.49 17.01
C GLY A 383 4.45 18.36 18.13
N GLN A 384 3.17 18.10 17.85
CA GLN A 384 2.22 17.79 18.92
C GLN A 384 2.59 16.50 19.67
N ALA A 385 2.96 15.44 18.97
CA ALA A 385 3.40 14.19 19.58
C ALA A 385 4.68 14.39 20.42
N LEU A 386 5.61 15.20 19.94
CA LEU A 386 6.83 15.56 20.67
C LEU A 386 6.51 16.35 21.96
N ARG A 387 5.59 17.32 21.88
CA ARG A 387 5.12 18.07 23.05
C ARG A 387 4.45 17.17 24.09
N ARG A 388 3.70 16.16 23.64
CA ARG A 388 3.06 15.16 24.51
C ARG A 388 4.04 14.24 25.20
N ALA A 389 5.02 13.73 24.44
CA ALA A 389 6.08 12.89 24.98
C ALA A 389 6.93 13.62 26.03
N GLY A 390 7.03 14.96 25.95
CA GLY A 390 7.83 15.74 26.88
C GLY A 390 9.29 15.28 26.82
N GLU A 391 9.95 15.16 27.98
CA GLU A 391 11.35 14.72 28.07
C GLU A 391 11.62 13.36 27.39
N HIS A 392 10.61 12.49 27.28
CA HIS A 392 10.75 11.21 26.58
C HIS A 392 10.97 11.37 25.06
N ALA A 393 10.68 12.55 24.49
CA ALA A 393 10.98 12.85 23.10
C ALA A 393 12.47 13.11 22.85
N ASP A 394 13.28 13.46 23.87
CA ASP A 394 14.68 13.84 23.67
C ASP A 394 15.50 12.75 23.01
N ALA A 395 15.43 11.53 23.55
CA ALA A 395 16.12 10.38 22.98
C ALA A 395 15.65 10.09 21.54
N TRP A 396 14.35 10.22 21.29
CA TRP A 396 13.76 9.97 19.98
C TRP A 396 14.23 11.01 18.94
N VAL A 397 14.20 12.30 19.29
CA VAL A 397 14.61 13.37 18.38
C VAL A 397 16.11 13.33 18.13
N ARG A 398 16.94 13.09 19.16
CA ARG A 398 18.40 12.97 18.99
C ARG A 398 18.77 11.77 18.12
N ALA A 399 18.07 10.65 18.25
CA ALA A 399 18.25 9.50 17.36
C ALA A 399 17.85 9.80 15.91
N ALA A 400 16.89 10.71 15.70
CA ALA A 400 16.46 11.13 14.37
C ALA A 400 17.40 12.19 13.74
N ASP A 401 17.72 13.28 14.46
CA ASP A 401 18.53 14.42 13.98
C ASP A 401 19.14 15.18 15.17
N GLU A 402 20.36 14.80 15.56
CA GLU A 402 21.12 15.42 16.65
C GLU A 402 21.29 16.94 16.47
N ARG A 403 21.58 17.39 15.24
CA ARG A 403 21.77 18.83 14.94
C ARG A 403 20.49 19.63 15.06
N ALA A 404 19.35 19.05 14.70
CA ALA A 404 18.07 19.71 14.92
C ALA A 404 17.68 19.69 16.40
N ALA A 405 17.99 18.60 17.12
CA ALA A 405 17.75 18.49 18.56
C ALA A 405 18.44 19.64 19.32
N ASP A 406 19.69 19.95 18.98
CA ASP A 406 20.45 21.04 19.61
C ASP A 406 19.88 22.45 19.33
N LEU A 407 19.03 22.58 18.31
CA LEU A 407 18.34 23.84 18.01
C LEU A 407 16.96 23.93 18.67
N LEU A 408 16.43 22.85 19.27
CA LEU A 408 15.14 22.86 19.95
C LEU A 408 15.23 23.61 21.30
N PRO A 409 14.13 24.24 21.76
CA PRO A 409 14.11 24.88 23.07
C PRO A 409 14.37 23.83 24.19
N PRO A 410 15.10 24.17 25.27
CA PRO A 410 15.44 23.23 26.35
C PRO A 410 14.28 22.73 27.21
N ALA A 411 13.04 22.97 26.82
CA ALA A 411 11.85 22.50 27.51
C ALA A 411 10.77 22.26 26.45
N TRP A 412 10.28 21.03 26.38
CA TRP A 412 9.21 20.64 25.47
C TRP A 412 8.01 21.57 25.69
N LEU A 413 7.58 22.22 24.60
CA LEU A 413 6.44 23.13 24.62
C LEU A 413 5.21 22.37 25.18
N ALA A 414 4.34 23.07 25.90
CA ALA A 414 3.07 22.48 26.32
C ALA A 414 2.29 21.97 25.09
N PRO A 415 1.67 20.78 25.13
CA PRO A 415 0.84 20.29 24.04
C PRO A 415 -0.22 21.32 23.63
N GLU A 416 -0.45 21.45 22.33
CA GLU A 416 -1.51 22.31 21.82
C GLU A 416 -2.86 21.77 22.31
N THR A 417 -3.71 22.68 22.78
CA THR A 417 -5.07 22.38 23.25
C THR A 417 -6.13 22.71 22.20
N ASP A 418 -5.71 23.12 21.00
CA ASP A 418 -6.56 23.63 19.94
C ASP A 418 -5.81 23.55 18.60
N PHE A 419 -6.44 22.97 17.57
CA PHE A 419 -5.85 22.80 16.24
C PHE A 419 -6.37 23.78 15.19
N ARG A 420 -7.15 24.80 15.58
CA ARG A 420 -7.58 25.89 14.69
C ARG A 420 -6.45 26.56 13.93
N PHE A 421 -5.27 26.61 14.53
CA PHE A 421 -4.08 27.24 13.97
C PHE A 421 -2.97 26.20 13.74
N ALA A 422 -3.36 24.94 13.50
CA ALA A 422 -2.42 23.88 13.25
C ALA A 422 -1.47 24.24 12.10
N THR A 423 -0.22 23.84 12.23
CA THR A 423 0.83 24.12 11.23
C THR A 423 1.51 22.85 10.76
N LYS A 424 2.00 22.86 9.51
CA LYS A 424 2.85 21.80 8.94
C LYS A 424 3.99 22.42 8.14
N ARG A 425 5.00 22.94 8.84
CA ARG A 425 6.14 23.66 8.23
C ARG A 425 7.22 22.73 7.69
N LEU A 426 6.83 21.89 6.75
CA LEU A 426 7.73 21.08 5.92
C LEU A 426 8.23 21.92 4.74
N GLY A 427 9.00 22.96 5.05
CA GLY A 427 9.48 23.94 4.07
C GLY A 427 10.66 23.48 3.23
N ALA A 428 10.97 24.26 2.21
CA ALA A 428 12.13 24.08 1.34
C ALA A 428 12.66 25.42 0.82
N ARG A 429 13.93 25.42 0.41
CA ARG A 429 14.54 26.48 -0.39
C ARG A 429 15.18 25.84 -1.62
N VAL A 430 14.83 26.35 -2.80
CA VAL A 430 15.39 25.88 -4.08
C VAL A 430 16.22 27.01 -4.67
N THR A 431 17.49 26.74 -4.92
CA THR A 431 18.42 27.65 -5.60
C THR A 431 18.79 27.05 -6.95
N VAL A 432 18.47 27.75 -8.03
CA VAL A 432 18.82 27.40 -9.41
C VAL A 432 20.01 28.26 -9.82
N ARG A 433 21.12 27.62 -10.17
CA ARG A 433 22.33 28.27 -10.66
C ARG A 433 22.42 28.13 -12.17
N LEU A 434 22.64 29.23 -12.88
CA LEU A 434 22.81 29.23 -14.32
C LEU A 434 24.30 29.11 -14.71
N HIS A 435 24.56 28.69 -15.94
CA HIS A 435 25.91 28.59 -16.50
C HIS A 435 26.66 29.93 -16.56
N ASP A 436 25.92 31.05 -16.63
CA ASP A 436 26.47 32.41 -16.63
C ASP A 436 26.74 32.98 -15.21
N GLY A 437 26.50 32.17 -14.17
CA GLY A 437 26.73 32.55 -12.78
C GLY A 437 25.55 33.24 -12.08
N ARG A 438 24.44 33.54 -12.78
CA ARG A 438 23.23 34.03 -12.13
C ARG A 438 22.60 32.96 -11.24
N GLU A 439 21.97 33.39 -10.14
CA GLU A 439 21.24 32.52 -9.23
C GLU A 439 19.79 33.01 -9.07
N LEU A 440 18.85 32.08 -9.11
CA LEU A 440 17.44 32.30 -8.77
C LEU A 440 17.14 31.49 -7.52
N THR A 441 16.44 32.07 -6.54
CA THR A 441 16.14 31.37 -5.29
C THR A 441 14.71 31.61 -4.86
N ALA A 442 13.97 30.52 -4.68
CA ALA A 442 12.66 30.51 -4.05
C ALA A 442 12.72 29.84 -2.67
N HIS A 443 11.89 30.31 -1.74
CA HIS A 443 11.76 29.75 -0.40
C HIS A 443 10.31 29.70 0.04
N ARG A 444 9.91 28.56 0.56
CA ARG A 444 8.56 28.31 1.11
C ARG A 444 8.70 27.69 2.49
N ALA A 445 8.01 28.27 3.48
CA ALA A 445 7.97 27.71 4.84
C ALA A 445 7.18 26.39 4.91
N GLN A 446 6.30 26.16 3.94
CA GLN A 446 5.45 24.97 3.79
C GLN A 446 4.91 24.91 2.36
N ALA A 447 4.36 23.75 1.97
CA ALA A 447 3.68 23.61 0.69
C ALA A 447 2.36 24.40 0.66
N VAL A 448 1.92 24.83 -0.53
CA VAL A 448 0.70 25.66 -0.71
C VAL A 448 -0.53 25.01 -0.08
N GLY A 449 -0.72 23.71 -0.28
CA GLY A 449 -1.85 22.97 0.26
C GLY A 449 -1.67 22.44 1.68
N ALA A 450 -0.55 22.72 2.33
CA ALA A 450 -0.32 22.31 3.72
C ALA A 450 -1.15 23.16 4.70
N VAL A 451 -1.54 22.57 5.83
CA VAL A 451 -2.27 23.27 6.89
C VAL A 451 -1.51 24.53 7.34
N GLY A 452 -2.22 25.66 7.38
CA GLY A 452 -1.65 27.00 7.57
C GLY A 452 -1.17 27.70 6.27
N GLY A 453 -1.38 27.11 5.09
CA GLY A 453 -0.75 27.50 3.81
C GLY A 453 -1.66 28.21 2.80
N GLY A 454 -2.95 28.36 3.08
CA GLY A 454 -3.91 29.04 2.18
C GLY A 454 -5.37 28.63 2.43
N GLU A 455 -6.28 29.08 1.58
CA GLU A 455 -7.71 28.72 1.63
C GLU A 455 -7.95 27.31 1.06
N HIS A 456 -8.14 26.34 1.94
CA HIS A 456 -8.31 24.94 1.56
C HIS A 456 -9.48 24.67 0.61
N ALA A 457 -10.57 25.41 0.73
CA ALA A 457 -11.75 25.25 -0.12
C ALA A 457 -11.44 25.60 -1.59
N ALA A 458 -10.68 26.68 -1.81
CA ALA A 458 -10.24 27.08 -3.14
C ALA A 458 -9.31 26.03 -3.76
N ALA A 459 -8.32 25.55 -2.99
CA ALA A 459 -7.39 24.53 -3.45
C ALA A 459 -8.09 23.21 -3.81
N ALA A 460 -9.02 22.74 -2.98
CA ALA A 460 -9.79 21.53 -3.26
C ALA A 460 -10.69 21.68 -4.50
N ARG A 461 -11.33 22.85 -4.67
CA ARG A 461 -12.15 23.17 -5.83
C ARG A 461 -11.33 23.19 -7.11
N GLU A 462 -10.19 23.89 -7.11
CA GLU A 462 -9.30 23.97 -8.26
C GLU A 462 -8.80 22.59 -8.67
N LYS A 463 -8.30 21.82 -7.70
CA LYS A 463 -7.82 20.44 -7.92
C LYS A 463 -8.91 19.56 -8.56
N PHE A 464 -10.15 19.63 -8.06
CA PHE A 464 -11.25 18.86 -8.61
C PHE A 464 -11.57 19.25 -10.05
N LEU A 465 -11.62 20.54 -10.36
CA LEU A 465 -11.87 21.01 -11.73
C LEU A 465 -10.71 20.65 -12.67
N ARG A 466 -9.46 20.78 -12.23
CA ARG A 466 -8.26 20.34 -12.99
C ARG A 466 -8.26 18.85 -13.27
N SER A 467 -8.85 18.03 -12.40
CA SER A 467 -9.07 16.59 -12.64
C SER A 467 -10.19 16.29 -13.65
N GLY A 468 -10.71 17.31 -14.36
CA GLY A 468 -11.83 17.20 -15.29
C GLY A 468 -13.16 16.94 -14.60
N GLY A 469 -13.31 17.32 -13.32
CA GLY A 469 -14.54 17.12 -12.55
C GLY A 469 -15.71 17.97 -13.05
N HIS A 470 -16.94 17.47 -12.86
CA HIS A 470 -18.13 18.18 -13.29
C HIS A 470 -18.31 19.51 -12.52
N PRO A 471 -18.50 20.67 -13.17
CA PRO A 471 -18.52 21.99 -12.51
C PRO A 471 -19.61 22.18 -11.44
N GLU A 472 -20.65 21.36 -11.46
CA GLU A 472 -21.73 21.38 -10.47
C GLU A 472 -21.31 20.76 -9.13
N VAL A 473 -20.39 19.79 -9.12
CA VAL A 473 -20.02 19.05 -7.90
C VAL A 473 -19.48 19.96 -6.80
N PRO A 474 -18.59 20.95 -7.06
CA PRO A 474 -18.17 21.88 -6.03
C PRO A 474 -19.32 22.67 -5.38
N HIS A 475 -20.36 23.01 -6.14
CA HIS A 475 -21.54 23.70 -5.61
C HIS A 475 -22.37 22.76 -4.72
N MET A 476 -22.60 21.52 -5.19
CA MET A 476 -23.27 20.49 -4.38
C MET A 476 -22.51 20.16 -3.09
N VAL A 477 -21.17 20.16 -3.12
CA VAL A 477 -20.35 19.94 -1.92
C VAL A 477 -20.45 21.12 -0.94
N ALA A 478 -20.55 22.36 -1.44
CA ALA A 478 -20.74 23.53 -0.59
C ALA A 478 -22.08 23.47 0.17
N GLU A 479 -23.13 22.99 -0.50
CA GLU A 479 -24.49 22.81 0.05
C GLU A 479 -24.73 21.40 0.61
N LEU A 480 -23.68 20.61 0.84
CA LEU A 480 -23.80 19.19 1.15
C LEU A 480 -24.71 18.90 2.33
N THR A 481 -24.70 19.76 3.36
CA THR A 481 -25.54 19.60 4.56
C THR A 481 -27.03 19.62 4.28
N ASP A 482 -27.45 20.18 3.14
CA ASP A 482 -28.86 20.35 2.76
C ASP A 482 -29.29 19.31 1.71
N LEU A 483 -28.36 18.48 1.22
CA LEU A 483 -28.65 17.44 0.24
C LEU A 483 -29.33 16.25 0.91
N ASP A 484 -30.48 15.86 0.37
CA ASP A 484 -31.10 14.58 0.67
C ASP A 484 -30.29 13.40 0.09
N ALA A 485 -30.72 12.18 0.38
CA ALA A 485 -30.07 10.97 -0.12
C ALA A 485 -29.99 10.90 -1.66
N GLY A 486 -30.95 11.48 -2.37
CA GLY A 486 -30.95 11.56 -3.83
C GLY A 486 -29.88 12.53 -4.34
N GLY A 487 -29.77 13.70 -3.70
CA GLY A 487 -28.73 14.70 -3.94
C GLY A 487 -27.33 14.16 -3.70
N VAL A 488 -27.10 13.44 -2.59
CA VAL A 488 -25.82 12.78 -2.30
C VAL A 488 -25.49 11.71 -3.36
N ALA A 489 -26.44 10.86 -3.71
CA ALA A 489 -26.22 9.83 -4.74
C ALA A 489 -25.88 10.45 -6.11
N ARG A 490 -26.52 11.57 -6.45
CA ARG A 490 -26.23 12.35 -7.66
C ARG A 490 -24.85 12.99 -7.60
N LEU A 491 -24.47 13.61 -6.48
CA LEU A 491 -23.15 14.20 -6.25
C LEU A 491 -22.06 13.17 -6.50
N ILE A 492 -22.15 11.99 -5.86
CA ILE A 492 -21.16 10.92 -6.00
C ILE A 492 -21.09 10.43 -7.45
N SER A 493 -22.23 10.28 -8.11
CA SER A 493 -22.29 9.84 -9.50
C SER A 493 -21.63 10.84 -10.44
N LEU A 494 -21.92 12.14 -10.30
CA LEU A 494 -21.30 13.21 -11.08
C LEU A 494 -19.80 13.37 -10.78
N ALA A 495 -19.41 13.17 -9.53
CA ALA A 495 -18.02 13.30 -9.13
C ALA A 495 -17.13 12.21 -9.73
N LEU A 496 -17.68 11.01 -9.93
CA LEU A 496 -16.92 9.84 -10.39
C LEU A 496 -17.22 9.46 -11.86
N SER A 497 -18.19 10.10 -12.51
CA SER A 497 -18.51 9.88 -13.93
C SER A 497 -17.39 10.31 -14.87
N GLY A 498 -17.38 9.75 -16.08
CA GLY A 498 -16.36 9.98 -17.10
C GLY A 498 -15.09 9.15 -16.86
N ALA A 499 -14.35 9.44 -15.78
CA ALA A 499 -13.10 8.72 -15.46
C ALA A 499 -13.34 7.23 -15.16
N ALA A 500 -14.41 6.91 -14.43
CA ALA A 500 -14.83 5.53 -14.19
C ALA A 500 -15.47 4.88 -15.43
N ASP A 501 -16.20 5.65 -16.23
CA ASP A 501 -16.95 5.15 -17.39
C ASP A 501 -16.01 4.83 -18.56
N GLU A 502 -14.94 5.58 -18.76
CA GLU A 502 -13.90 5.26 -19.74
C GLU A 502 -13.12 4.01 -19.33
N ALA A 503 -12.75 3.88 -18.06
CA ALA A 503 -12.10 2.69 -17.54
C ALA A 503 -13.00 1.45 -17.71
N GLN A 504 -14.28 1.57 -17.39
CA GLN A 504 -15.28 0.50 -17.56
C GLN A 504 -15.59 0.23 -19.03
N ALA A 505 -15.69 1.26 -19.88
CA ALA A 505 -15.92 1.11 -21.31
C ALA A 505 -14.71 0.50 -22.01
N GLU A 506 -13.48 0.79 -21.58
CA GLU A 506 -12.28 0.14 -22.08
C GLU A 506 -12.23 -1.34 -21.69
N ILE A 507 -12.70 -1.71 -20.49
CA ILE A 507 -12.90 -3.12 -20.09
C ILE A 507 -13.87 -3.79 -21.05
N LEU A 508 -15.06 -3.21 -21.25
CA LEU A 508 -16.09 -3.75 -22.13
C LEU A 508 -15.64 -3.78 -23.60
N ARG A 509 -14.83 -2.81 -24.05
CA ARG A 509 -14.21 -2.79 -25.39
C ARG A 509 -13.08 -3.81 -25.51
N GLY A 510 -12.30 -4.04 -24.47
CA GLY A 510 -11.23 -5.03 -24.39
C GLY A 510 -11.78 -6.46 -24.38
N GLU A 511 -12.92 -6.68 -23.72
CA GLU A 511 -13.69 -7.92 -23.82
C GLU A 511 -14.23 -8.15 -25.24
N ARG A 512 -14.66 -7.07 -25.95
CA ARG A 512 -15.04 -7.11 -27.37
C ARG A 512 -13.85 -7.21 -28.34
N ARG A 513 -12.66 -6.82 -27.92
CA ARG A 513 -11.38 -6.88 -28.67
C ARG A 513 -10.51 -8.06 -28.27
N ARG A 514 -11.07 -9.13 -27.69
CA ARG A 514 -10.40 -10.43 -27.82
C ARG A 514 -10.23 -10.69 -29.32
N PRO A 515 -9.03 -11.07 -29.80
CA PRO A 515 -8.88 -11.46 -31.20
C PRO A 515 -9.92 -12.53 -31.49
N ARG A 516 -10.62 -12.43 -32.62
CA ARG A 516 -11.35 -13.55 -33.19
C ARG A 516 -10.31 -14.67 -33.32
N ARG A 517 -10.19 -15.54 -32.30
CA ARG A 517 -9.57 -16.85 -32.45
C ARG A 517 -10.43 -17.52 -33.50
N GLY A 518 -9.95 -17.52 -34.74
CA GLY A 518 -10.37 -18.53 -35.69
C GLY A 518 -10.13 -19.86 -34.98
N ARG A 519 -11.21 -20.51 -34.55
CA ARG A 519 -11.16 -21.90 -34.12
C ARG A 519 -10.71 -22.69 -35.34
N ARG A 520 -9.39 -22.88 -35.52
CA ARG A 520 -8.92 -24.17 -36.01
C ARG A 520 -9.03 -25.08 -34.80
N THR A 521 -10.16 -25.78 -34.71
CA THR A 521 -10.33 -26.91 -33.82
C THR A 521 -9.28 -27.93 -34.24
N ILE A 522 -8.14 -27.97 -33.56
CA ILE A 522 -7.27 -29.15 -33.63
C ILE A 522 -8.02 -30.21 -32.83
N SER A 523 -8.72 -31.08 -33.55
CA SER A 523 -9.28 -32.31 -33.01
C SER A 523 -8.11 -33.21 -32.65
N VAL A 524 -7.73 -33.23 -31.37
CA VAL A 524 -6.81 -34.24 -30.85
C VAL A 524 -7.62 -35.53 -30.72
N ASP A 525 -7.21 -36.57 -31.45
CA ASP A 525 -7.79 -37.91 -31.31
C ASP A 525 -7.36 -38.50 -29.97
N THR A 526 -8.23 -38.36 -28.97
CA THR A 526 -7.99 -38.84 -27.61
C THR A 526 -7.82 -40.36 -27.55
N ARG A 527 -8.35 -41.13 -28.52
CA ARG A 527 -8.13 -42.58 -28.60
C ARG A 527 -6.72 -42.92 -29.06
N ALA A 528 -6.13 -42.11 -29.94
CA ALA A 528 -4.75 -42.30 -30.37
C ALA A 528 -3.76 -42.03 -29.21
N LEU A 529 -4.06 -41.03 -28.37
CA LEU A 529 -3.26 -40.69 -27.19
C LEU A 529 -3.41 -41.73 -26.07
N GLU A 530 -4.63 -42.20 -25.79
CA GLU A 530 -4.90 -43.28 -24.83
C GLU A 530 -4.29 -44.61 -25.29
N GLY A 531 -4.32 -44.90 -26.60
CA GLY A 531 -3.66 -46.07 -27.18
C GLY A 531 -2.13 -46.00 -27.10
N ALA A 532 -1.54 -44.80 -27.22
CA ALA A 532 -0.10 -44.61 -27.05
C ALA A 532 0.33 -44.75 -25.58
N TYR A 533 -0.47 -44.23 -24.64
CA TYR A 533 -0.19 -44.31 -23.20
C TYR A 533 -0.44 -45.71 -22.63
N GLY A 534 -1.46 -46.42 -23.12
CA GLY A 534 -1.72 -47.83 -22.78
C GLY A 534 -0.62 -48.77 -23.25
N ARG A 535 0.03 -48.48 -24.39
CA ARG A 535 1.22 -49.22 -24.86
C ARG A 535 2.47 -48.94 -24.01
N LEU A 536 2.57 -47.74 -23.43
CA LEU A 536 3.69 -47.32 -22.59
C LEU A 536 3.59 -47.89 -21.15
N LEU A 537 2.37 -48.03 -20.63
CA LEU A 537 2.10 -48.63 -19.31
C LEU A 537 1.96 -50.15 -19.38
N GLY A 538 1.52 -50.71 -20.52
CA GLY A 538 1.43 -52.15 -20.74
C GLY A 538 2.77 -52.86 -20.96
N SER A 539 3.89 -52.14 -20.95
CA SER A 539 5.25 -52.69 -21.02
C SER A 539 6.03 -52.55 -19.70
N ALA A 540 5.38 -52.13 -18.61
CA ALA A 540 6.03 -51.81 -17.33
C ALA A 540 5.50 -52.67 -16.16
N ASP A 541 5.30 -53.98 -16.40
CA ASP A 541 5.15 -54.93 -15.30
C ASP A 541 6.54 -55.29 -14.76
N SER A 542 6.75 -54.95 -13.49
CA SER A 542 7.96 -55.16 -12.65
C SER A 542 9.10 -54.14 -12.79
N VAL A 543 8.98 -53.03 -12.06
CA VAL A 543 10.15 -52.27 -11.59
C VAL A 543 10.27 -52.51 -10.07
N PRO A 544 11.30 -53.23 -9.58
CA PRO A 544 11.44 -53.52 -8.16
C PRO A 544 11.71 -52.26 -7.32
N ASP A 545 11.17 -52.23 -6.09
CA ASP A 545 11.20 -51.10 -5.14
C ASP A 545 12.59 -50.48 -4.88
N ARG A 546 13.67 -51.21 -5.17
CA ARG A 546 15.04 -50.71 -5.03
C ARG A 546 15.44 -49.69 -6.09
N VAL A 547 14.86 -49.76 -7.31
CA VAL A 547 15.07 -48.77 -8.38
C VAL A 547 14.39 -47.45 -8.04
N LEU A 548 13.25 -47.49 -7.35
CA LEU A 548 12.59 -46.30 -6.79
C LEU A 548 13.44 -45.64 -5.69
N ALA A 549 14.15 -46.43 -4.87
CA ALA A 549 15.03 -45.92 -3.82
C ALA A 549 16.33 -45.28 -4.34
N GLU A 550 16.92 -45.80 -5.42
CA GLU A 550 18.11 -45.21 -6.04
C GLU A 550 17.77 -43.98 -6.91
N LEU A 551 16.61 -43.97 -7.57
CA LEU A 551 16.07 -42.76 -8.20
C LEU A 551 15.77 -41.66 -7.17
N ALA A 552 15.37 -42.02 -5.95
CA ALA A 552 15.19 -41.07 -4.85
C ALA A 552 16.51 -40.46 -4.35
N LEU A 553 17.61 -41.21 -4.37
CA LEU A 553 18.94 -40.73 -3.99
C LEU A 553 19.56 -39.79 -5.03
N GLN A 554 19.29 -40.00 -6.33
CA GLN A 554 19.76 -39.10 -7.39
C GLN A 554 18.80 -37.93 -7.70
N ALA A 555 17.50 -38.07 -7.43
CA ALA A 555 16.56 -36.95 -7.44
C ALA A 555 16.83 -35.93 -6.31
N GLY A 556 17.62 -36.32 -5.30
CA GLY A 556 18.20 -35.42 -4.29
C GLY A 556 19.13 -34.33 -4.85
N ALA A 557 19.40 -34.30 -6.17
CA ALA A 557 20.17 -33.23 -6.82
C ALA A 557 19.34 -32.22 -7.63
N LEU A 558 18.02 -32.37 -7.76
CA LEU A 558 17.17 -31.42 -8.51
C LEU A 558 15.88 -31.10 -7.75
N ALA A 559 16.03 -30.56 -6.53
CA ALA A 559 14.98 -29.85 -5.82
C ALA A 559 15.52 -28.54 -5.21
N VAL A 560 15.29 -27.46 -5.95
CA VAL A 560 15.19 -26.03 -5.58
C VAL A 560 15.21 -25.75 -4.05
N SER A 561 16.13 -25.01 -3.43
CA SER A 561 17.38 -24.38 -3.89
C SER A 561 17.24 -23.42 -5.07
N GLY A 562 16.49 -22.31 -5.06
CA GLY A 562 16.42 -21.34 -3.97
C GLY A 562 15.18 -21.38 -3.09
N VAL A 563 15.07 -22.43 -2.28
CA VAL A 563 14.46 -22.50 -0.94
C VAL A 563 12.94 -22.69 -0.85
N LEU A 564 12.54 -23.95 -0.71
CA LEU A 564 11.51 -24.37 0.24
C LEU A 564 12.16 -25.27 1.32
N SER A 565 12.18 -24.81 2.57
CA SER A 565 12.28 -25.64 3.79
C SER A 565 12.01 -24.67 4.95
N GLU A 566 10.92 -24.73 5.69
CA GLU A 566 10.43 -25.87 6.46
C GLU A 566 8.90 -25.82 6.55
N VAL A 567 8.28 -27.00 6.70
CA VAL A 567 6.85 -27.25 6.97
C VAL A 567 5.92 -27.25 5.75
N ALA A 568 5.96 -28.35 4.96
CA ALA A 568 4.75 -29.11 4.52
C ALA A 568 5.06 -30.19 3.46
N ALA A 569 6.02 -31.09 3.70
CA ALA A 569 6.21 -32.29 2.86
C ALA A 569 5.27 -33.48 3.23
N PRO A 570 4.89 -33.72 4.51
CA PRO A 570 4.07 -34.90 4.83
C PRO A 570 2.62 -34.85 4.29
N ALA A 571 2.12 -33.66 3.94
CA ALA A 571 0.75 -33.47 3.45
C ALA A 571 0.61 -33.66 1.94
N VAL A 572 1.67 -33.43 1.16
CA VAL A 572 1.65 -33.56 -0.31
C VAL A 572 1.78 -35.04 -0.71
N ASP A 573 2.63 -35.80 -0.01
CA ASP A 573 2.81 -37.24 -0.25
C ASP A 573 1.57 -38.05 0.14
N ALA A 574 0.83 -37.66 1.18
CA ALA A 574 -0.44 -38.30 1.54
C ALA A 574 -1.56 -38.04 0.51
N VAL A 575 -1.58 -36.85 -0.11
CA VAL A 575 -2.55 -36.47 -1.14
C VAL A 575 -2.24 -37.16 -2.47
N LEU A 576 -0.96 -37.29 -2.85
CA LEU A 576 -0.55 -37.99 -4.08
C LEU A 576 -0.66 -39.51 -3.95
N ALA A 577 -0.50 -40.07 -2.75
CA ALA A 577 -0.65 -41.50 -2.49
C ALA A 577 -2.11 -42.00 -2.35
N SER A 578 -3.10 -41.10 -2.27
CA SER A 578 -4.52 -41.47 -2.08
C SER A 578 -5.51 -40.82 -3.07
N ALA A 579 -5.04 -39.98 -4.00
CA ALA A 579 -5.90 -39.28 -4.94
C ALA A 579 -6.48 -40.21 -6.02
N PRO A 580 -7.82 -40.19 -6.23
CA PRO A 580 -8.43 -40.92 -7.33
C PRO A 580 -7.99 -40.36 -8.70
N ARG A 581 -8.03 -41.24 -9.70
CA ARG A 581 -7.48 -41.04 -11.06
C ARG A 581 -7.97 -39.75 -11.75
N ASP A 582 -9.17 -39.27 -11.43
CA ASP A 582 -9.78 -38.04 -11.93
C ASP A 582 -9.10 -36.76 -11.41
N VAL A 583 -8.58 -36.76 -10.19
CA VAL A 583 -7.82 -35.64 -9.59
C VAL A 583 -6.44 -35.50 -10.24
N LEU A 584 -5.77 -36.62 -10.52
CA LEU A 584 -4.50 -36.64 -11.24
C LEU A 584 -4.66 -36.21 -12.71
N VAL A 585 -5.78 -36.58 -13.34
CA VAL A 585 -6.12 -36.11 -14.70
C VAL A 585 -6.38 -34.60 -14.74
N ASP A 586 -7.00 -34.04 -13.71
CA ASP A 586 -7.22 -32.59 -13.60
C ASP A 586 -5.91 -31.82 -13.33
N LEU A 587 -4.99 -32.39 -12.54
CA LEU A 587 -3.65 -31.85 -12.31
C LEU A 587 -2.81 -31.80 -13.60
N VAL A 588 -2.88 -32.87 -14.42
CA VAL A 588 -2.23 -32.93 -15.73
C VAL A 588 -2.86 -31.94 -16.72
N ARG A 589 -4.19 -31.76 -16.70
CA ARG A 589 -4.86 -30.72 -17.51
C ARG A 589 -4.41 -29.31 -17.13
N ARG A 590 -4.24 -29.02 -15.83
CA ARG A 590 -3.79 -27.71 -15.34
C ARG A 590 -2.32 -27.43 -15.69
N ASN A 591 -1.46 -28.44 -15.66
CA ASN A 591 -0.05 -28.29 -16.05
C ASN A 591 0.16 -28.26 -17.58
N ALA A 592 -0.69 -28.93 -18.35
CA ALA A 592 -0.73 -28.76 -19.81
C ALA A 592 -1.13 -27.32 -20.20
N ALA A 593 -2.06 -26.69 -19.45
CA ALA A 593 -2.38 -25.27 -19.62
C ALA A 593 -1.21 -24.34 -19.24
N HIS A 594 -0.35 -24.75 -18.31
CA HIS A 594 0.86 -24.02 -17.93
C HIS A 594 1.93 -24.09 -19.03
N LEU A 595 2.17 -25.28 -19.61
CA LEU A 595 3.04 -25.45 -20.78
C LEU A 595 2.52 -24.68 -22.00
N LEU A 596 1.21 -24.66 -22.23
CA LEU A 596 0.57 -23.80 -23.24
C LEU A 596 0.75 -22.30 -22.97
N GLY A 597 0.77 -21.89 -21.69
CA GLY A 597 1.05 -20.51 -21.28
C GLY A 597 2.53 -20.11 -21.37
N VAL A 598 3.45 -21.07 -21.42
CA VAL A 598 4.87 -20.84 -21.77
C VAL A 598 5.02 -20.71 -23.28
N LEU A 599 4.29 -21.53 -24.06
CA LEU A 599 4.24 -21.48 -25.52
C LEU A 599 3.65 -20.17 -26.06
N ASP A 600 2.62 -19.59 -25.40
CA ASP A 600 2.05 -18.27 -25.75
C ASP A 600 3.04 -17.10 -25.55
N ARG A 601 4.16 -17.35 -24.85
CA ARG A 601 5.22 -16.38 -24.55
C ARG A 601 6.49 -16.55 -25.39
N MET A 602 6.54 -17.55 -26.28
CA MET A 602 7.68 -17.71 -27.20
C MET A 602 7.50 -16.82 -28.43
N PRO A 603 8.55 -16.09 -28.87
CA PRO A 603 8.50 -15.29 -30.10
C PRO A 603 8.22 -16.16 -31.32
N ALA A 604 7.32 -15.72 -32.20
CA ALA A 604 6.98 -16.44 -33.42
C ALA A 604 8.17 -16.46 -34.40
N GLY A 605 8.56 -17.65 -34.86
CA GLY A 605 9.43 -17.79 -36.05
C GLY A 605 10.55 -18.81 -35.99
N ASP A 606 10.78 -19.53 -34.89
CA ASP A 606 11.90 -20.48 -34.81
C ASP A 606 11.46 -21.92 -34.53
N GLU A 607 10.89 -22.57 -35.55
CA GLU A 607 10.58 -24.01 -35.54
C GLU A 607 11.82 -24.88 -35.27
N SER A 608 13.04 -24.36 -35.53
CA SER A 608 14.28 -25.07 -35.27
C SER A 608 14.64 -25.14 -33.78
N LEU A 609 14.07 -24.26 -32.95
CA LEU A 609 14.22 -24.30 -31.50
C LEU A 609 13.33 -25.40 -30.88
N TRP A 610 12.14 -25.62 -31.45
CA TRP A 610 11.22 -26.67 -31.02
C TRP A 610 11.79 -28.07 -31.26
N SER A 611 12.33 -28.32 -32.46
CA SER A 611 13.00 -29.59 -32.76
C SER A 611 14.17 -29.82 -31.80
N ARG A 612 15.00 -28.80 -31.54
CA ARG A 612 16.15 -28.90 -30.63
C ARG A 612 15.78 -29.22 -29.18
N VAL A 613 14.73 -28.59 -28.64
CA VAL A 613 14.26 -28.87 -27.26
C VAL A 613 13.71 -30.28 -27.14
N VAL A 614 12.98 -30.75 -28.16
CA VAL A 614 12.42 -32.11 -28.19
C VAL A 614 13.52 -33.16 -28.40
N GLU A 615 14.55 -32.85 -29.18
CA GLU A 615 15.72 -33.70 -29.41
C GLU A 615 16.59 -33.79 -28.16
N GLU A 616 16.85 -32.67 -27.48
CA GLU A 616 17.60 -32.66 -26.21
C GLU A 616 16.89 -33.44 -25.11
N LEU A 617 15.57 -33.28 -24.97
CA LEU A 617 14.78 -34.03 -23.99
C LEU A 617 14.79 -35.54 -24.29
N ARG A 618 14.77 -35.92 -25.57
CA ARG A 618 14.85 -37.32 -26.00
C ARG A 618 16.23 -37.92 -25.76
N ASP A 619 17.29 -37.23 -26.16
CA ASP A 619 18.68 -37.64 -25.94
C ASP A 619 19.03 -37.74 -24.46
N HIS A 620 18.42 -36.91 -23.61
CA HIS A 620 18.61 -36.96 -22.17
C HIS A 620 17.96 -38.21 -21.57
N VAL A 621 16.73 -38.54 -22.01
CA VAL A 621 16.01 -39.75 -21.58
C VAL A 621 16.70 -41.02 -22.09
N GLU A 622 17.19 -41.03 -23.33
CA GLU A 622 17.86 -42.21 -23.92
C GLU A 622 19.26 -42.47 -23.32
N ARG A 623 20.02 -41.42 -23.00
CA ARG A 623 21.32 -41.57 -22.31
C ARG A 623 21.14 -42.07 -20.87
N ALA A 624 20.10 -41.59 -20.18
CA ALA A 624 19.75 -42.06 -18.85
C ALA A 624 19.35 -43.55 -18.86
N ALA A 625 18.61 -43.99 -19.89
CA ALA A 625 18.25 -45.40 -20.07
C ALA A 625 19.48 -46.31 -20.34
N LYS A 626 20.37 -45.93 -21.26
CA LYS A 626 21.58 -46.72 -21.59
C LYS A 626 22.59 -46.84 -20.46
N SER A 627 22.74 -45.81 -19.64
CA SER A 627 23.67 -45.83 -18.49
C SER A 627 23.15 -46.69 -17.33
N ALA A 628 21.83 -46.92 -17.25
CA ALA A 628 21.22 -47.81 -16.27
C ALA A 628 21.41 -49.29 -16.65
N GLU A 629 21.43 -49.61 -17.94
CA GLU A 629 21.67 -50.99 -18.43
C GLU A 629 23.13 -51.45 -18.24
N THR A 630 24.12 -50.57 -18.41
CA THR A 630 25.55 -50.94 -18.33
C THR A 630 26.06 -51.13 -16.90
N ASN A 631 25.45 -50.48 -15.91
CA ASN A 631 25.84 -50.59 -14.50
C ASN A 631 25.12 -51.74 -13.75
N GLY A 632 24.09 -52.34 -14.36
CA GLY A 632 23.32 -53.45 -13.78
C GLY A 632 24.08 -54.80 -13.78
N GLU A 633 25.01 -55.01 -14.71
CA GLU A 633 25.68 -56.31 -14.85
C GLU A 633 26.91 -56.50 -13.93
N THR A 634 27.55 -55.42 -13.46
CA THR A 634 28.77 -55.53 -12.64
C THR A 634 28.52 -55.60 -11.13
N SER A 635 27.36 -55.16 -10.64
CA SER A 635 27.05 -55.17 -9.19
C SER A 635 26.35 -56.46 -8.71
N ALA A 636 25.72 -57.21 -9.62
CA ALA A 636 25.03 -58.47 -9.30
C ALA A 636 25.99 -59.61 -8.93
N ALA A 637 27.25 -59.57 -9.38
CA ALA A 637 28.24 -60.62 -9.12
C ALA A 637 28.91 -60.56 -7.74
N LYS A 638 28.84 -59.44 -7.00
CA LYS A 638 29.57 -59.27 -5.72
C LYS A 638 28.74 -59.45 -4.44
N SER A 639 27.41 -59.51 -4.55
CA SER A 639 26.53 -59.56 -3.37
C SER A 639 26.01 -60.97 -3.03
N ALA A 640 26.34 -61.98 -3.85
CA ALA A 640 25.92 -63.37 -3.63
C ALA A 640 26.91 -64.21 -2.78
N GLU A 641 28.12 -63.74 -2.49
CA GLU A 641 29.13 -64.49 -1.70
C GLU A 641 29.13 -64.19 -0.19
N THR A 642 28.53 -63.09 0.27
CA THR A 642 28.68 -62.64 1.68
C THR A 642 27.54 -63.03 2.64
N SER A 643 26.54 -63.79 2.20
CA SER A 643 25.35 -64.12 3.01
C SER A 643 25.26 -65.57 3.50
N VAL A 644 26.36 -66.35 3.43
CA VAL A 644 26.42 -67.74 3.94
C VAL A 644 27.21 -67.87 5.26
N GLU A 645 27.83 -66.82 5.79
CA GLU A 645 28.82 -67.00 6.88
C GLU A 645 28.54 -66.36 8.26
N LYS A 646 27.35 -65.80 8.54
CA LYS A 646 27.06 -65.21 9.88
C LYS A 646 25.72 -65.59 10.49
N SER A 647 25.43 -66.88 10.46
CA SER A 647 24.41 -67.51 11.30
C SER A 647 24.98 -68.72 12.02
N THR A 648 26.00 -68.49 12.86
CA THR A 648 26.45 -69.38 13.95
C THR A 648 27.20 -68.51 14.99
N GLU A 649 26.88 -68.70 16.27
CA GLU A 649 27.39 -68.04 17.50
C GLU A 649 26.40 -67.01 18.13
N THR A 650 25.35 -67.45 18.85
CA THR A 650 25.29 -67.99 20.24
C THR A 650 25.46 -66.86 21.28
N SER A 651 24.39 -66.31 21.87
CA SER A 651 23.66 -66.73 23.09
C SER A 651 24.38 -66.47 24.42
N ALA A 652 23.59 -66.07 25.44
CA ALA A 652 23.90 -65.81 26.87
C ALA A 652 24.18 -64.32 27.20
N GLU A 653 23.63 -63.67 28.23
CA GLU A 653 22.81 -64.12 29.37
C GLU A 653 22.13 -62.91 30.05
N ASN A 654 21.01 -63.18 30.73
CA ASN A 654 20.24 -62.29 31.60
C ASN A 654 20.97 -61.96 32.93
N VAL A 655 20.50 -60.92 33.66
CA VAL A 655 19.99 -60.95 35.06
C VAL A 655 20.23 -59.64 35.86
N HIS A 656 19.11 -59.03 36.32
CA HIS A 656 18.79 -58.25 37.56
C HIS A 656 19.75 -57.13 38.04
N GLY A 657 19.33 -56.04 38.69
CA GLY A 657 18.08 -55.63 39.36
C GLY A 657 18.44 -54.66 40.50
N GLY A 658 17.55 -53.72 40.84
CA GLY A 658 17.71 -52.78 41.97
C GLY A 658 17.06 -51.43 41.71
#